data_AF-A0A6A4CDS7-F1
#
_entry.id   AF-A0A6A4CDS7-F1
#
_cell.length_a   1.000
_cell.length_b   1.000
_cell.length_c   1.000
_cell.angle_alpha   90.00
_cell.angle_beta   90.00
_cell.angle_gamma   90.00
#
_symmetry.space_group_name_H-M   'P 1'
#
loop_
_entity.id
_entity.type
_entity.pdbx_description
1 polymer ?
#
loop_
_entity_poly.entity_id
_entity_poly.type
_entity_poly.pdbx_seq_one_letter_code
_entity_poly.pdbx_strand_id
1 'polypeptide(L)'
;MTCTTKQTKGMWLTIAQKWQVIEEHGRSQPSPSLADLARWSQAKFKLSQPPSRATIANILRSATTCTVKSKLEAACTPKGRSLTLRCPLGSAQSSRNLNKAATQELARKGGHSKNMGGLTVAYLLFALMCPQFASALTNLLPAAIMTVNPRASDVDIPKRLSLMSGASQGKNVNDYDPSKTPADIEGGALREGGMPVLTSRENLGLLFQYSTIGLVYGLLPATIYPFMQNYLNCSGAQVAAASQLVVLPWSFKVFYGILSDCRPIFGYRRRPYMLIGWSICFAMLVIMAIMPIGKPYFTVASDRDVDIADYTPEIEARINYSAPSQGAKYVIIMLFASVGYVLSDVCADSITVELAQREPIDKRGKTQSVIYTVRTGMVIFGEILVGFFFNGEEYGGDFDFSLSFPQLMIIVAVLTLPVFPMTWFFIKEEKSSAANFGEYMSNFWNLLCSRAMYQIIAYMFFSGIFVNITYTGSSPVASKMVGVTPINSTLSDILSNLLFAAGIMITSKWGLHWNWRWMTVYTGIVVIIVDCTVSLLVIWDVFRSQWFWLGPPIAVQLPYGVSWIISTFCVVELAQVGNEAAVYGLITTVSNVAQPFATSLTLAIDGPFNVTNERVRADDHSVRSDITWTIIIMYSMTIVSWFFLFLLPPQKEETQELVRKGGHSKLIGGVTAFYLIFATIWSIMTNIMAMFDSTSCLMIAGGTGC
;
A
#
# COMPACT_ATOMS: atom_id res chain seq x y z
N MET A 1 -0.93 31.76 64.85
CA MET A 1 -2.09 30.93 64.46
C MET A 1 -1.57 29.64 63.85
N THR A 2 -1.44 28.61 64.67
CA THR A 2 -1.00 27.26 64.29
C THR A 2 -2.19 26.48 63.75
N CYS A 3 -2.19 26.21 62.44
CA CYS A 3 -3.24 25.43 61.80
C CYS A 3 -2.97 23.94 62.03
N THR A 4 -3.80 23.32 62.86
CA THR A 4 -3.86 21.86 63.09
C THR A 4 -4.34 21.13 61.84
N THR A 5 -3.51 20.25 61.27
CA THR A 5 -3.94 19.26 60.28
C THR A 5 -4.26 17.91 60.94
N LYS A 6 -5.51 17.50 60.75
CA LYS A 6 -6.13 16.25 61.20
C LYS A 6 -5.32 15.00 60.84
N GLN A 7 -5.19 14.09 61.81
CA GLN A 7 -4.87 12.68 61.60
C GLN A 7 -5.76 12.07 60.50
N THR A 8 -5.14 11.49 59.48
CA THR A 8 -5.80 10.59 58.52
C THR A 8 -5.24 9.18 58.68
N LYS A 9 -6.17 8.23 58.84
CA LYS A 9 -5.96 6.79 59.04
C LYS A 9 -5.34 6.13 57.80
N GLY A 10 -4.41 5.20 58.04
CA GLY A 10 -4.03 4.10 57.14
C GLY A 10 -3.16 4.49 55.93
N MET A 11 -1.83 4.50 56.11
CA MET A 11 -0.90 4.58 54.98
C MET A 11 -0.95 3.29 54.16
N TRP A 12 -1.28 3.40 52.88
CA TRP A 12 -1.09 2.36 51.88
C TRP A 12 0.33 2.45 51.33
N LEU A 13 0.98 1.31 51.06
CA LEU A 13 2.24 1.27 50.31
C LEU A 13 2.08 2.04 48.98
N THR A 14 3.02 2.94 48.67
CA THR A 14 3.04 3.64 47.38
C THR A 14 3.33 2.67 46.23
N ILE A 15 3.06 3.08 44.99
CA ILE A 15 3.32 2.23 43.81
C ILE A 15 4.81 1.85 43.73
N ALA A 16 5.71 2.81 43.99
CA ALA A 16 7.15 2.56 44.03
C ALA A 16 7.54 1.54 45.13
N GLN A 17 6.95 1.66 46.32
CA GLN A 17 7.22 0.72 47.43
C GLN A 17 6.70 -0.69 47.13
N LYS A 18 5.54 -0.81 46.44
CA LYS A 18 5.03 -2.11 45.99
C LYS A 18 5.98 -2.78 45.00
N TRP A 19 6.60 -1.99 44.10
CA TRP A 19 7.55 -2.51 43.13
C TRP A 19 8.81 -3.05 43.79
N GLN A 20 9.34 -2.32 44.77
CA GLN A 20 10.54 -2.72 45.50
C GLN A 20 10.35 -4.02 46.31
N VAL A 21 9.14 -4.27 46.82
CA VAL A 21 8.78 -5.56 47.44
C VAL A 21 8.78 -6.70 46.41
N ILE A 22 8.32 -6.45 45.18
CA ILE A 22 8.29 -7.45 44.10
C ILE A 22 9.72 -7.72 43.59
N GLU A 23 10.56 -6.71 43.47
CA GLU A 23 11.93 -6.82 43.00
C GLU A 23 12.81 -7.61 43.98
N GLU A 24 12.75 -7.29 45.28
CA GLU A 24 13.60 -7.94 46.29
C GLU A 24 13.10 -9.35 46.68
N HIS A 25 11.79 -9.64 46.55
CA HIS A 25 11.20 -10.87 47.10
C HIS A 25 10.25 -11.63 46.16
N GLY A 26 10.04 -11.17 44.93
CA GLY A 26 9.17 -11.83 43.95
C GLY A 26 9.74 -13.14 43.39
N ARG A 27 11.06 -13.37 43.52
CA ARG A 27 11.77 -14.56 42.98
C ARG A 27 12.72 -15.26 43.96
N SER A 28 12.76 -14.88 45.24
CA SER A 28 13.70 -15.47 46.21
C SER A 28 13.28 -16.88 46.66
N GLN A 29 14.25 -17.81 46.74
CA GLN A 29 14.09 -19.14 47.35
C GLN A 29 15.13 -19.39 48.44
N PRO A 30 14.73 -19.83 49.66
CA PRO A 30 13.34 -20.05 50.10
C PRO A 30 12.57 -18.74 50.29
N SER A 31 11.29 -18.73 49.93
CA SER A 31 10.46 -17.53 50.03
C SER A 31 10.15 -17.19 51.50
N PRO A 32 10.39 -15.95 51.95
CA PRO A 32 10.06 -15.54 53.31
C PRO A 32 8.55 -15.59 53.56
N SER A 33 8.13 -15.86 54.81
CA SER A 33 6.71 -15.93 55.14
C SER A 33 6.03 -14.56 54.95
N LEU A 34 4.72 -14.55 54.64
CA LEU A 34 3.95 -13.30 54.48
C LEU A 34 4.00 -12.40 55.73
N ALA A 35 4.19 -12.98 56.92
CA ALA A 35 4.33 -12.25 58.17
C ALA A 35 5.71 -11.56 58.27
N ASP A 36 6.76 -12.19 57.75
CA ASP A 36 8.11 -11.64 57.74
C ASP A 36 8.23 -10.53 56.71
N LEU A 37 7.63 -10.70 55.53
CA LEU A 37 7.56 -9.67 54.50
C LEU A 37 6.77 -8.43 54.94
N ALA A 38 5.70 -8.61 55.72
CA ALA A 38 4.97 -7.49 56.29
C ALA A 38 5.82 -6.70 57.30
N ARG A 39 6.56 -7.40 58.18
CA ARG A 39 7.48 -6.78 59.13
C ARG A 39 8.67 -6.11 58.44
N TRP A 40 9.23 -6.76 57.42
CA TRP A 40 10.28 -6.21 56.58
C TRP A 40 9.83 -4.93 55.88
N SER A 41 8.66 -4.95 55.24
CA SER A 41 8.09 -3.78 54.56
C SER A 41 7.87 -2.62 55.54
N GLN A 42 7.42 -2.92 56.77
CA GLN A 42 7.27 -1.92 57.82
C GLN A 42 8.60 -1.25 58.16
N ALA A 43 9.64 -2.05 58.38
CA ALA A 43 10.98 -1.57 58.75
C ALA A 43 11.63 -0.78 57.60
N LYS A 44 11.61 -1.33 56.38
CA LYS A 44 12.21 -0.73 55.18
C LYS A 44 11.59 0.61 54.83
N PHE A 45 10.26 0.71 54.89
CA PHE A 45 9.52 1.92 54.48
C PHE A 45 9.10 2.82 55.64
N LYS A 46 9.57 2.53 56.87
CA LYS A 46 9.24 3.28 58.09
C LYS A 46 7.73 3.49 58.28
N LEU A 47 6.94 2.44 58.05
CA LEU A 47 5.49 2.48 58.18
C LEU A 47 5.10 2.42 59.66
N SER A 48 4.07 3.19 60.05
CA SER A 48 3.56 3.21 61.43
C SER A 48 2.94 1.88 61.87
N GLN A 49 2.46 1.05 60.94
CA GLN A 49 1.95 -0.30 61.17
C GLN A 49 2.35 -1.24 60.01
N PRO A 50 2.50 -2.55 60.26
CA PRO A 50 2.85 -3.49 59.20
C PRO A 50 1.68 -3.66 58.21
N PRO A 51 1.95 -3.78 56.89
CA PRO A 51 0.92 -4.10 55.90
C PRO A 51 0.24 -5.43 56.22
N SER A 52 -1.06 -5.54 55.90
CA SER A 52 -1.77 -6.81 56.11
C SER A 52 -1.17 -7.93 55.25
N ARG A 53 -1.21 -9.17 55.75
CA ARG A 53 -0.75 -10.35 55.00
C ARG A 53 -1.46 -10.50 53.65
N ALA A 54 -2.75 -10.13 53.59
CA ALA A 54 -3.53 -10.12 52.35
C ALA A 54 -3.02 -9.09 51.34
N THR A 55 -2.55 -7.92 51.80
CA THR A 55 -1.96 -6.88 50.95
C THR A 55 -0.66 -7.37 50.32
N ILE A 56 0.25 -7.97 51.11
CA ILE A 56 1.51 -8.52 50.60
C ILE A 56 1.25 -9.69 49.62
N ALA A 57 0.32 -10.59 49.95
CA ALA A 57 -0.07 -11.68 49.07
C ALA A 57 -0.65 -11.19 47.74
N ASN A 58 -1.42 -10.10 47.74
CA ASN A 58 -1.94 -9.50 46.51
C ASN A 58 -0.84 -8.82 45.70
N ILE A 59 0.14 -8.16 46.33
CA ILE A 59 1.29 -7.55 45.64
C ILE A 59 2.12 -8.63 44.91
N LEU A 60 2.45 -9.73 45.60
CA LEU A 60 3.22 -10.83 45.02
C LEU A 60 2.42 -11.61 43.96
N ARG A 61 1.09 -11.73 44.12
CA ARG A 61 0.22 -12.30 43.07
C ARG A 61 0.13 -11.39 41.84
N SER A 62 0.07 -10.07 42.02
CA SER A 62 0.12 -9.13 40.89
C SER A 62 1.41 -9.26 40.09
N ALA A 63 2.54 -9.62 40.73
CA ALA A 63 3.79 -9.88 40.05
C ALA A 63 3.79 -11.16 39.19
N THR A 64 2.94 -12.15 39.53
CA THR A 64 2.81 -13.41 38.78
C THR A 64 1.79 -13.34 37.63
N THR A 65 0.86 -12.38 37.66
CA THR A 65 -0.20 -12.24 36.64
C THR A 65 -0.03 -11.09 35.64
N CYS A 66 1.02 -10.26 35.72
CA CYS A 66 1.14 -9.09 34.84
C CYS A 66 2.42 -9.05 34.01
N THR A 67 2.22 -9.24 32.71
CA THR A 67 2.79 -8.47 31.61
C THR A 67 2.58 -6.95 31.83
N VAL A 68 3.67 -6.20 31.62
CA VAL A 68 3.73 -4.81 31.14
C VAL A 68 3.54 -3.65 32.13
N LYS A 69 4.57 -2.79 32.17
CA LYS A 69 4.74 -1.43 32.69
C LYS A 69 3.66 -0.41 32.25
N SER A 70 2.77 -0.76 31.32
CA SER A 70 1.90 0.16 30.57
C SER A 70 0.51 0.38 31.16
N LYS A 71 0.03 -0.48 32.07
CA LYS A 71 -1.34 -0.37 32.59
C LYS A 71 -1.53 0.62 33.74
N LEU A 72 -0.49 1.27 34.24
CA LEU A 72 -0.62 2.27 35.31
C LEU A 72 -0.18 3.69 34.96
N GLU A 73 0.47 3.92 33.83
CA GLU A 73 0.80 5.28 33.36
C GLU A 73 -0.40 5.96 32.65
N ALA A 74 -1.40 5.20 32.23
CA ALA A 74 -2.45 5.71 31.34
C ALA A 74 -3.67 6.39 32.01
N ALA A 75 -3.81 6.44 33.34
CA ALA A 75 -4.94 7.19 33.93
C ALA A 75 -4.80 7.46 35.43
N CYS A 76 -4.27 8.62 35.84
CA CYS A 76 -4.59 9.25 37.13
C CYS A 76 -4.17 10.73 37.17
N THR A 77 -5.00 11.58 37.76
CA THR A 77 -4.59 12.94 38.16
C THR A 77 -3.72 12.89 39.44
N PRO A 78 -2.98 13.97 39.78
CA PRO A 78 -2.03 14.00 40.91
C PRO A 78 -2.61 13.74 42.31
N LYS A 79 -3.93 13.49 42.42
CA LYS A 79 -4.64 13.18 43.68
C LYS A 79 -5.35 11.82 43.69
N GLY A 80 -5.06 10.92 42.76
CA GLY A 80 -5.44 9.50 42.88
C GLY A 80 -6.94 9.20 42.86
N ARG A 81 -7.73 9.88 42.03
CA ARG A 81 -9.12 9.48 41.72
C ARG A 81 -9.24 9.00 40.27
N SER A 82 -9.93 7.88 40.08
CA SER A 82 -10.25 7.29 38.78
C SER A 82 -11.38 8.07 38.08
N LEU A 83 -11.22 8.33 36.77
CA LEU A 83 -12.25 8.91 35.89
C LEU A 83 -13.16 7.79 35.37
N THR A 84 -14.41 7.75 35.84
CA THR A 84 -15.47 6.93 35.23
C THR A 84 -16.11 7.67 34.06
N LEU A 85 -15.76 7.29 32.83
CA LEU A 85 -16.55 7.59 31.63
C LEU A 85 -17.68 6.56 31.51
N ARG A 86 -18.93 7.00 31.68
CA ARG A 86 -20.12 6.25 31.24
C ARG A 86 -20.32 6.48 29.74
N CYS A 87 -20.42 5.41 28.97
CA CYS A 87 -20.98 5.44 27.62
C CYS A 87 -22.17 4.45 27.55
N PRO A 88 -23.29 4.76 26.87
CA PRO A 88 -24.50 3.96 26.89
C PRO A 88 -24.35 2.65 26.12
N LEU A 89 -24.89 1.57 26.69
CA LEU A 89 -24.96 0.23 26.11
C LEU A 89 -25.92 0.18 24.91
N GLY A 90 -25.41 -0.30 23.77
CA GLY A 90 -26.21 -0.83 22.67
C GLY A 90 -25.32 -1.56 21.66
N SER A 91 -25.49 -2.89 21.54
CA SER A 91 -24.96 -3.80 20.51
C SER A 91 -23.65 -4.59 20.71
N ALA A 92 -23.11 -4.73 21.93
CA ALA A 92 -21.89 -5.55 22.18
C ALA A 92 -22.15 -7.02 22.64
N GLN A 93 -23.21 -7.68 22.13
CA GLN A 93 -23.53 -9.07 22.51
C GLN A 93 -23.05 -10.12 21.48
N SER A 94 -22.76 -9.73 20.22
CA SER A 94 -22.36 -10.68 19.16
C SER A 94 -20.84 -10.97 19.16
N SER A 95 -20.00 -9.95 19.43
CA SER A 95 -18.54 -10.07 19.35
C SER A 95 -17.89 -10.81 20.53
N ARG A 96 -18.57 -10.92 21.68
CA ARG A 96 -18.05 -11.66 22.85
C ARG A 96 -18.17 -13.18 22.72
N ASN A 97 -19.12 -13.67 21.93
CA ASN A 97 -19.31 -15.11 21.73
C ASN A 97 -18.33 -15.67 20.69
N LEU A 98 -17.94 -14.87 19.69
CA LEU A 98 -16.88 -15.20 18.73
C LEU A 98 -15.50 -15.29 19.39
N ASN A 99 -15.16 -14.34 20.27
CA ASN A 99 -13.89 -14.39 21.01
C ASN A 99 -13.84 -15.58 21.99
N LYS A 100 -14.92 -15.90 22.70
CA LYS A 100 -14.93 -17.05 23.62
C LYS A 100 -14.85 -18.40 22.90
N ALA A 101 -15.50 -18.56 21.75
CA ALA A 101 -15.41 -19.76 20.95
C ALA A 101 -14.00 -19.94 20.34
N ALA A 102 -13.40 -18.87 19.80
CA ALA A 102 -12.04 -18.92 19.27
C ALA A 102 -10.99 -19.21 20.36
N THR A 103 -11.12 -18.61 21.55
CA THR A 103 -10.19 -18.86 22.67
C THR A 103 -10.38 -20.25 23.28
N GLN A 104 -11.60 -20.80 23.32
CA GLN A 104 -11.83 -22.17 23.82
C GLN A 104 -11.35 -23.25 22.85
N GLU A 105 -11.46 -23.04 21.53
CA GLU A 105 -10.94 -23.97 20.52
C GLU A 105 -9.39 -23.98 20.50
N LEU A 106 -8.76 -22.81 20.66
CA LEU A 106 -7.30 -22.65 20.77
C LEU A 106 -6.74 -23.25 22.07
N ALA A 107 -7.44 -23.09 23.20
CA ALA A 107 -7.03 -23.67 24.48
C ALA A 107 -7.21 -25.20 24.52
N ARG A 108 -8.19 -25.76 23.79
CA ARG A 108 -8.44 -27.20 23.75
C ARG A 108 -7.43 -27.97 22.88
N LYS A 109 -6.76 -27.29 21.93
CA LYS A 109 -5.72 -27.89 21.05
C LYS A 109 -4.28 -27.49 21.42
N GLY A 110 -4.06 -26.48 22.26
CA GLY A 110 -2.75 -25.96 22.66
C GLY A 110 -1.96 -26.80 23.68
N GLY A 111 -2.28 -28.09 23.82
CA GLY A 111 -1.60 -28.96 24.78
C GLY A 111 -0.17 -29.32 24.40
N HIS A 112 0.18 -29.41 23.11
CA HIS A 112 1.53 -29.75 22.65
C HIS A 112 1.87 -29.01 21.33
N SER A 113 3.09 -28.46 21.29
CA SER A 113 3.82 -27.87 20.15
C SER A 113 3.76 -26.34 19.97
N LYS A 114 4.90 -25.70 20.23
CA LYS A 114 5.27 -24.29 19.90
C LYS A 114 5.42 -24.02 18.39
N ASN A 115 4.71 -24.74 17.52
CA ASN A 115 4.77 -24.54 16.07
C ASN A 115 3.39 -24.87 15.47
N MET A 116 2.51 -23.88 15.36
CA MET A 116 1.39 -23.98 14.43
C MET A 116 1.99 -23.93 13.01
N GLY A 117 1.97 -25.07 12.30
CA GLY A 117 2.51 -25.13 10.94
C GLY A 117 1.79 -24.16 9.99
N GLY A 118 2.53 -23.48 9.13
CA GLY A 118 2.02 -22.45 8.21
C GLY A 118 0.81 -22.88 7.38
N LEU A 119 0.66 -24.17 7.04
CA LEU A 119 -0.54 -24.69 6.37
C LEU A 119 -1.82 -24.58 7.21
N THR A 120 -1.73 -24.70 8.53
CA THR A 120 -2.90 -24.59 9.42
C THR A 120 -3.37 -23.14 9.51
N VAL A 121 -2.41 -22.21 9.57
CA VAL A 121 -2.69 -20.76 9.52
C VAL A 121 -3.25 -20.38 8.14
N ALA A 122 -2.66 -20.90 7.05
CA ALA A 122 -3.16 -20.68 5.69
C ALA A 122 -4.59 -21.20 5.49
N TYR A 123 -4.92 -22.37 6.01
CA TYR A 123 -6.28 -22.93 5.96
C TYR A 123 -7.28 -22.08 6.75
N LEU A 124 -6.90 -21.61 7.96
CA LEU A 124 -7.72 -20.72 8.77
C LEU A 124 -7.91 -19.35 8.09
N LEU A 125 -6.86 -18.77 7.50
CA LEU A 125 -6.93 -17.52 6.74
C LEU A 125 -7.78 -17.68 5.47
N PHE A 126 -7.66 -18.79 4.74
CA PHE A 126 -8.51 -19.10 3.60
C PHE A 126 -10.00 -19.24 4.01
N ALA A 127 -10.26 -19.94 5.11
CA ALA A 127 -11.61 -20.08 5.67
C ALA A 127 -12.17 -18.76 6.22
N LEU A 128 -11.33 -17.82 6.64
CA LEU A 128 -11.72 -16.46 7.04
C LEU A 128 -11.91 -15.55 5.82
N MET A 129 -11.10 -15.71 4.77
CA MET A 129 -11.18 -14.91 3.54
C MET A 129 -12.38 -15.26 2.68
N CYS A 130 -12.88 -16.50 2.68
CA CYS A 130 -14.05 -16.84 1.87
C CYS A 130 -15.33 -16.08 2.32
N PRO A 131 -15.65 -15.99 3.63
CA PRO A 131 -16.70 -15.11 4.15
C PRO A 131 -16.31 -13.63 4.12
N GLN A 132 -15.04 -13.26 4.35
CA GLN A 132 -14.60 -11.87 4.30
C GLN A 132 -14.58 -11.28 2.89
N PHE A 133 -14.35 -12.07 1.85
CA PHE A 133 -14.50 -11.68 0.44
C PHE A 133 -15.98 -11.45 0.11
N ALA A 134 -16.86 -12.34 0.57
CA ALA A 134 -18.30 -12.17 0.46
C ALA A 134 -18.80 -10.95 1.26
N SER A 135 -18.27 -10.72 2.47
CA SER A 135 -18.53 -9.58 3.37
C SER A 135 -17.93 -8.27 2.85
N ALA A 136 -16.74 -8.28 2.26
CA ALA A 136 -16.11 -7.11 1.64
C ALA A 136 -16.89 -6.71 0.40
N LEU A 137 -17.32 -7.67 -0.43
CA LEU A 137 -18.33 -7.40 -1.45
C LEU A 137 -19.59 -6.80 -0.80
N THR A 138 -20.21 -7.43 0.21
CA THR A 138 -21.48 -6.94 0.79
C THR A 138 -21.38 -5.65 1.62
N ASN A 139 -20.21 -5.24 2.10
CA ASN A 139 -20.00 -4.02 2.88
C ASN A 139 -19.44 -2.86 2.02
N LEU A 140 -18.68 -3.14 0.96
CA LEU A 140 -18.27 -2.14 -0.04
C LEU A 140 -19.42 -1.82 -1.02
N LEU A 141 -20.31 -2.79 -1.28
CA LEU A 141 -21.45 -2.61 -2.19
C LEU A 141 -22.44 -1.52 -1.71
N PRO A 142 -22.87 -1.42 -0.44
CA PRO A 142 -23.73 -0.34 0.02
C PRO A 142 -23.03 1.03 -0.03
N ALA A 143 -21.73 1.12 0.24
CA ALA A 143 -21.00 2.38 0.11
C ALA A 143 -20.90 2.84 -1.37
N ALA A 144 -20.80 1.89 -2.31
CA ALA A 144 -20.82 2.14 -3.75
C ALA A 144 -22.24 2.31 -4.35
N ILE A 145 -23.29 1.81 -3.68
CA ILE A 145 -24.68 1.77 -4.18
C ILE A 145 -25.62 2.72 -3.41
N MET A 146 -25.24 3.30 -2.27
CA MET A 146 -26.08 4.26 -1.54
C MET A 146 -26.09 5.64 -2.22
N THR A 147 -26.92 5.79 -3.25
CA THR A 147 -28.11 6.67 -3.32
C THR A 147 -28.59 6.70 -4.77
N VAL A 148 -29.35 5.68 -5.17
CA VAL A 148 -30.40 5.86 -6.17
C VAL A 148 -31.64 5.19 -5.60
N ASN A 149 -32.48 5.97 -4.93
CA ASN A 149 -33.86 5.59 -4.70
C ASN A 149 -34.56 5.84 -6.04
N PRO A 150 -35.11 4.83 -6.74
CA PRO A 150 -35.88 5.09 -7.94
C PRO A 150 -37.14 5.86 -7.54
N ARG A 151 -37.36 7.05 -8.13
CA ARG A 151 -38.71 7.61 -8.18
C ARG A 151 -39.55 6.68 -9.06
N ALA A 152 -40.81 6.48 -8.68
CA ALA A 152 -41.74 5.49 -9.25
C ALA A 152 -42.21 5.78 -10.69
N SER A 153 -41.36 6.33 -11.57
CA SER A 153 -41.66 6.59 -12.98
C SER A 153 -40.79 5.83 -13.99
N ASP A 154 -39.76 5.10 -13.57
CA ASP A 154 -38.86 4.39 -14.49
C ASP A 154 -39.11 2.88 -14.49
N VAL A 155 -40.32 2.46 -14.87
CA VAL A 155 -40.64 1.06 -15.15
C VAL A 155 -40.84 0.91 -16.66
N ASP A 156 -39.77 0.61 -17.37
CA ASP A 156 -39.88 0.09 -18.75
C ASP A 156 -39.84 -1.44 -18.74
N ILE A 157 -40.93 -2.00 -19.25
CA ILE A 157 -41.27 -3.41 -19.29
C ILE A 157 -40.40 -4.12 -20.35
N PRO A 158 -39.72 -5.24 -20.05
CA PRO A 158 -38.88 -5.93 -21.03
C PRO A 158 -39.75 -6.70 -22.03
N LYS A 159 -39.75 -6.28 -23.30
CA LYS A 159 -40.23 -7.12 -24.42
C LYS A 159 -39.20 -8.22 -24.72
N ARG A 160 -39.36 -9.37 -24.04
CA ARG A 160 -38.94 -10.67 -24.59
C ARG A 160 -40.00 -11.12 -25.60
N LEU A 161 -39.74 -11.00 -26.91
CA LEU A 161 -40.31 -11.82 -27.99
C LEU A 161 -39.95 -11.23 -29.37
N SER A 162 -38.78 -11.61 -29.91
CA SER A 162 -38.54 -11.83 -31.35
C SER A 162 -37.03 -11.85 -31.66
N LEU A 163 -36.40 -13.02 -31.55
CA LEU A 163 -35.15 -13.35 -32.29
C LEU A 163 -34.94 -14.87 -32.26
N MET A 164 -35.97 -15.60 -32.69
CA MET A 164 -35.81 -16.93 -33.28
C MET A 164 -36.29 -16.82 -34.73
N SER A 165 -35.45 -16.27 -35.60
CA SER A 165 -35.46 -16.51 -37.04
C SER A 165 -34.16 -15.95 -37.60
N GLY A 166 -33.35 -16.81 -38.21
CA GLY A 166 -32.02 -16.46 -38.73
C GLY A 166 -30.99 -17.57 -38.63
N ALA A 167 -31.41 -18.84 -38.75
CA ALA A 167 -30.49 -19.87 -39.22
C ALA A 167 -30.20 -19.59 -40.70
N SER A 168 -28.93 -19.77 -41.09
CA SER A 168 -28.37 -19.64 -42.45
C SER A 168 -28.14 -18.21 -42.96
N GLN A 169 -26.91 -17.72 -42.78
CA GLN A 169 -26.11 -17.10 -43.85
C GLN A 169 -24.64 -17.05 -43.41
N GLY A 170 -23.75 -17.64 -44.21
CA GLY A 170 -22.31 -17.62 -43.98
C GLY A 170 -21.77 -16.19 -44.07
N LYS A 171 -21.14 -15.71 -43.00
CA LYS A 171 -20.58 -14.36 -42.96
C LYS A 171 -19.24 -14.34 -43.70
N ASN A 172 -19.25 -13.72 -44.88
CA ASN A 172 -18.04 -13.36 -45.62
C ASN A 172 -17.15 -12.43 -44.77
N VAL A 173 -15.84 -12.67 -44.85
CA VAL A 173 -14.78 -11.85 -44.30
C VAL A 173 -14.72 -10.55 -45.11
N ASN A 174 -15.48 -9.53 -44.71
CA ASN A 174 -15.32 -8.09 -45.05
C ASN A 174 -16.59 -7.32 -44.64
N ASP A 175 -16.90 -7.28 -43.34
CA ASP A 175 -17.99 -6.44 -42.82
C ASP A 175 -17.44 -5.70 -41.60
N TYR A 176 -16.55 -4.75 -41.88
CA TYR A 176 -16.18 -3.69 -40.95
C TYR A 176 -17.28 -2.65 -41.10
N ASP A 177 -18.27 -2.65 -40.21
CA ASP A 177 -19.33 -1.64 -40.21
C ASP A 177 -18.69 -0.29 -39.81
N PRO A 178 -18.50 0.65 -40.75
CA PRO A 178 -18.02 1.96 -40.42
C PRO A 178 -19.24 2.77 -39.96
N SER A 179 -19.17 3.31 -38.74
CA SER A 179 -20.10 4.29 -38.15
C SER A 179 -21.36 3.76 -37.44
N LYS A 180 -21.21 3.58 -36.12
CA LYS A 180 -22.10 4.26 -35.18
C LYS A 180 -21.30 5.30 -34.44
N THR A 181 -21.72 6.55 -34.53
CA THR A 181 -21.18 7.64 -33.71
C THR A 181 -21.53 7.33 -32.26
N PRO A 182 -20.75 7.74 -31.23
CA PRO A 182 -21.15 7.51 -29.83
C PRO A 182 -22.51 8.08 -29.44
N ALA A 183 -23.10 8.93 -30.28
CA ALA A 183 -24.48 9.41 -30.17
C ALA A 183 -25.55 8.33 -30.48
N ASP A 184 -25.20 7.29 -31.21
CA ASP A 184 -26.11 6.23 -31.69
C ASP A 184 -26.14 5.01 -30.76
N ILE A 185 -25.31 5.00 -29.70
CA ILE A 185 -25.23 3.96 -28.67
C ILE A 185 -25.81 4.53 -27.37
N GLU A 186 -26.69 3.79 -26.70
CA GLU A 186 -27.43 4.22 -25.48
C GLU A 186 -26.58 5.09 -24.53
N GLY A 187 -26.98 6.35 -24.34
CA GLY A 187 -26.41 7.23 -23.32
C GLY A 187 -24.96 7.69 -23.56
N GLY A 188 -24.46 7.67 -24.81
CA GLY A 188 -23.14 8.22 -25.14
C GLY A 188 -21.98 7.24 -24.92
N ALA A 189 -22.25 5.94 -24.76
CA ALA A 189 -21.23 4.89 -24.59
C ALA A 189 -20.27 4.80 -25.79
N LEU A 190 -19.00 4.43 -25.54
CA LEU A 190 -17.99 4.24 -26.60
C LEU A 190 -18.07 2.85 -27.24
N ARG A 191 -18.67 1.88 -26.55
CA ARG A 191 -18.78 0.49 -26.99
C ARG A 191 -20.15 -0.08 -26.69
N GLU A 192 -20.65 -0.96 -27.57
CA GLU A 192 -21.90 -1.68 -27.36
C GLU A 192 -21.79 -2.71 -26.21
N GLY A 193 -22.91 -3.04 -25.57
CA GLY A 193 -22.99 -4.09 -24.55
C GLY A 193 -23.67 -3.70 -23.22
N GLY A 194 -24.20 -2.48 -23.12
CA GLY A 194 -24.96 -1.99 -21.96
C GLY A 194 -24.11 -1.80 -20.70
N MET A 195 -24.75 -1.30 -19.63
CA MET A 195 -24.06 -1.02 -18.37
C MET A 195 -23.50 -2.32 -17.74
N PRO A 196 -22.18 -2.40 -17.50
CA PRO A 196 -21.57 -3.62 -16.98
C PRO A 196 -21.98 -3.87 -15.52
N VAL A 197 -22.49 -5.07 -15.25
CA VAL A 197 -22.73 -5.55 -13.88
C VAL A 197 -21.49 -6.30 -13.42
N LEU A 198 -20.69 -5.71 -12.55
CA LEU A 198 -19.42 -6.30 -12.09
C LEU A 198 -19.60 -7.55 -11.22
N THR A 199 -20.73 -7.66 -10.53
CA THR A 199 -21.09 -8.84 -9.72
C THR A 199 -21.65 -9.98 -10.55
N SER A 200 -21.84 -9.78 -11.86
CA SER A 200 -22.29 -10.85 -12.76
C SER A 200 -21.22 -11.93 -12.87
N ARG A 201 -21.65 -13.16 -13.18
CA ARG A 201 -20.76 -14.32 -13.34
C ARG A 201 -19.65 -14.08 -14.38
N GLU A 202 -19.90 -13.24 -15.37
CA GLU A 202 -18.98 -12.96 -16.49
C GLU A 202 -17.85 -11.97 -16.11
N ASN A 203 -18.07 -11.15 -15.08
CA ASN A 203 -17.15 -10.11 -14.62
C ASN A 203 -16.59 -10.38 -13.22
N LEU A 204 -17.12 -11.36 -12.49
CA LEU A 204 -16.63 -11.74 -11.16
C LEU A 204 -15.16 -12.15 -11.18
N GLY A 205 -14.71 -12.78 -12.28
CA GLY A 205 -13.30 -13.11 -12.49
C GLY A 205 -12.40 -11.87 -12.45
N LEU A 206 -12.85 -10.74 -13.01
CA LEU A 206 -12.10 -9.48 -13.03
C LEU A 206 -11.92 -8.89 -11.62
N LEU A 207 -12.96 -8.88 -10.80
CA LEU A 207 -12.85 -8.43 -9.40
C LEU A 207 -11.86 -9.30 -8.62
N PHE A 208 -11.86 -10.61 -8.88
CA PHE A 208 -10.91 -11.53 -8.26
C PHE A 208 -9.47 -11.30 -8.75
N GLN A 209 -9.26 -10.94 -10.02
CA GLN A 209 -7.95 -10.50 -10.52
C GLN A 209 -7.42 -9.33 -9.70
N TYR A 210 -8.16 -8.22 -9.65
CA TYR A 210 -7.73 -7.01 -8.92
C TYR A 210 -7.55 -7.23 -7.42
N SER A 211 -8.35 -8.13 -6.84
CA SER A 211 -8.19 -8.54 -5.44
C SER A 211 -6.85 -9.25 -5.22
N THR A 212 -6.52 -10.23 -6.07
CA THR A 212 -5.26 -10.99 -5.96
C THR A 212 -4.05 -10.11 -6.28
N ILE A 213 -4.17 -9.23 -7.28
CA ILE A 213 -3.16 -8.23 -7.62
C ILE A 213 -2.91 -7.33 -6.41
N GLY A 214 -3.97 -6.80 -5.79
CA GLY A 214 -3.86 -5.96 -4.59
C GLY A 214 -3.14 -6.67 -3.45
N LEU A 215 -3.47 -7.94 -3.18
CA LEU A 215 -2.82 -8.74 -2.14
C LEU A 215 -1.31 -8.87 -2.38
N VAL A 216 -0.90 -9.32 -3.57
CA VAL A 216 0.53 -9.56 -3.88
C VAL A 216 1.30 -8.23 -3.98
N TYR A 217 0.69 -7.22 -4.59
CA TYR A 217 1.27 -5.89 -4.76
C TYR A 217 1.47 -5.15 -3.44
N GLY A 218 0.54 -5.27 -2.48
CA GLY A 218 0.71 -4.68 -1.15
C GLY A 218 1.69 -5.47 -0.27
N LEU A 219 1.65 -6.80 -0.36
CA LEU A 219 2.41 -7.66 0.54
C LEU A 219 3.90 -7.74 0.19
N LEU A 220 4.28 -7.97 -1.08
CA LEU A 220 5.69 -8.19 -1.42
C LEU A 220 6.58 -7.00 -1.05
N PRO A 221 6.27 -5.74 -1.44
CA PRO A 221 7.07 -4.59 -1.04
C PRO A 221 7.09 -4.37 0.47
N ALA A 222 5.95 -4.58 1.16
CA ALA A 222 5.86 -4.40 2.61
C ALA A 222 6.79 -5.34 3.39
N THR A 223 7.13 -6.52 2.84
CA THR A 223 8.08 -7.44 3.49
C THR A 223 9.52 -6.96 3.45
N ILE A 224 9.89 -6.05 2.54
CA ILE A 224 11.28 -5.68 2.27
C ILE A 224 11.95 -5.08 3.50
N TYR A 225 11.31 -4.11 4.17
CA TYR A 225 11.86 -3.49 5.38
C TYR A 225 12.09 -4.50 6.52
N PRO A 226 11.08 -5.19 7.06
CA PRO A 226 11.30 -6.09 8.18
C PRO A 226 12.21 -7.27 7.80
N PHE A 227 12.13 -7.79 6.58
CA PHE A 227 12.94 -8.94 6.19
C PHE A 227 14.38 -8.57 5.82
N MET A 228 14.59 -7.59 4.94
CA MET A 228 15.94 -7.25 4.49
C MET A 228 16.66 -6.41 5.52
N GLN A 229 16.02 -5.38 6.08
CA GLN A 229 16.69 -4.50 7.03
C GLN A 229 16.81 -5.13 8.41
N ASN A 230 15.71 -5.62 8.98
CA ASN A 230 15.75 -6.05 10.39
C ASN A 230 16.23 -7.50 10.56
N TYR A 231 15.82 -8.43 9.69
CA TYR A 231 16.22 -9.83 9.81
C TYR A 231 17.60 -10.12 9.21
N LEU A 232 17.87 -9.61 7.99
CA LEU A 232 19.14 -9.83 7.29
C LEU A 232 20.20 -8.76 7.56
N ASN A 233 19.85 -7.62 8.15
CA ASN A 233 20.75 -6.47 8.36
C ASN A 233 21.36 -5.92 7.06
N CYS A 234 20.57 -5.89 5.97
CA CYS A 234 20.95 -5.21 4.73
C CYS A 234 21.07 -3.69 4.95
N SER A 235 21.96 -3.06 4.19
CA SER A 235 22.15 -1.61 4.26
C SER A 235 20.90 -0.87 3.75
N GLY A 236 20.71 0.39 4.18
CA GLY A 236 19.59 1.21 3.72
C GLY A 236 19.56 1.38 2.19
N ALA A 237 20.74 1.45 1.55
CA ALA A 237 20.85 1.49 0.10
C ALA A 237 20.34 0.19 -0.57
N GLN A 238 20.69 -0.98 -0.01
CA GLN A 238 20.20 -2.27 -0.50
C GLN A 238 18.67 -2.40 -0.37
N VAL A 239 18.09 -1.90 0.71
CA VAL A 239 16.64 -1.90 0.98
C VAL A 239 15.89 -0.99 0.00
N ALA A 240 16.42 0.21 -0.26
CA ALA A 240 15.86 1.14 -1.24
C ALA A 240 15.91 0.56 -2.67
N ALA A 241 17.06 0.02 -3.07
CA ALA A 241 17.24 -0.64 -4.37
C ALA A 241 16.29 -1.84 -4.53
N ALA A 242 16.12 -2.65 -3.47
CA ALA A 242 15.19 -3.78 -3.48
C ALA A 242 13.74 -3.34 -3.70
N SER A 243 13.28 -2.31 -2.99
CA SER A 243 11.93 -1.77 -3.12
C SER A 243 11.63 -1.33 -4.55
N GLN A 244 12.60 -0.69 -5.18
CA GLN A 244 12.46 -0.19 -6.53
C GLN A 244 12.53 -1.31 -7.58
N LEU A 245 13.37 -2.32 -7.37
CA LEU A 245 13.48 -3.46 -8.29
C LEU A 245 12.19 -4.30 -8.32
N VAL A 246 11.53 -4.49 -7.18
CA VAL A 246 10.26 -5.24 -7.11
C VAL A 246 9.14 -4.54 -7.89
N VAL A 247 9.19 -3.21 -8.03
CA VAL A 247 8.20 -2.41 -8.78
C VAL A 247 8.59 -2.19 -10.25
N LEU A 248 9.86 -2.43 -10.62
CA LEU A 248 10.37 -2.23 -11.98
C LEU A 248 9.50 -2.85 -13.10
N PRO A 249 8.88 -4.04 -12.96
CA PRO A 249 8.03 -4.60 -14.03
C PRO A 249 6.86 -3.71 -14.44
N TRP A 250 6.37 -2.82 -13.57
CA TRP A 250 5.32 -1.85 -13.90
C TRP A 250 5.73 -0.86 -14.99
N SER A 251 7.03 -0.59 -15.14
CA SER A 251 7.56 0.25 -16.21
C SER A 251 7.48 -0.43 -17.59
N PHE A 252 7.30 -1.76 -17.66
CA PHE A 252 7.27 -2.52 -18.92
C PHE A 252 5.86 -2.88 -19.39
N LYS A 253 4.81 -2.34 -18.77
CA LYS A 253 3.42 -2.68 -19.09
C LYS A 253 3.05 -2.52 -20.56
N VAL A 254 3.57 -1.50 -21.25
CA VAL A 254 3.35 -1.32 -22.69
C VAL A 254 3.74 -2.55 -23.52
N PHE A 255 4.84 -3.23 -23.18
CA PHE A 255 5.30 -4.41 -23.91
C PHE A 255 4.42 -5.62 -23.67
N TYR A 256 3.97 -5.83 -22.42
CA TYR A 256 2.98 -6.86 -22.09
C TYR A 256 1.66 -6.62 -22.84
N GLY A 257 1.26 -5.35 -22.96
CA GLY A 257 0.06 -4.96 -23.69
C GLY A 257 0.15 -5.28 -25.17
N ILE A 258 1.23 -4.87 -25.83
CA ILE A 258 1.48 -5.17 -27.25
C ILE A 258 1.49 -6.69 -27.50
N LEU A 259 2.12 -7.46 -26.61
CA LEU A 259 2.19 -8.92 -26.73
C LEU A 259 0.78 -9.57 -26.66
N SER A 260 0.00 -9.21 -25.64
CA SER A 260 -1.36 -9.72 -25.43
C SER A 260 -2.33 -9.26 -26.53
N ASP A 261 -2.17 -8.03 -27.04
CA ASP A 261 -2.97 -7.49 -28.15
C ASP A 261 -2.71 -8.23 -29.46
N CYS A 262 -1.44 -8.54 -29.78
CA CYS A 262 -1.08 -9.07 -31.09
C CYS A 262 -1.22 -10.59 -31.24
N ARG A 263 -0.93 -11.36 -30.18
CA ARG A 263 -0.71 -12.80 -30.26
C ARG A 263 -1.69 -13.58 -29.37
N PRO A 264 -2.96 -13.78 -29.79
CA PRO A 264 -3.88 -14.63 -29.05
C PRO A 264 -3.38 -16.08 -28.98
N ILE A 265 -3.47 -16.69 -27.80
CA ILE A 265 -3.10 -18.08 -27.56
C ILE A 265 -4.40 -18.90 -27.55
N PHE A 266 -4.48 -19.95 -28.37
CA PHE A 266 -5.72 -20.72 -28.59
C PHE A 266 -6.94 -19.87 -29.01
N GLY A 267 -6.69 -18.71 -29.63
CA GLY A 267 -7.72 -17.75 -30.04
C GLY A 267 -8.17 -16.78 -28.95
N TYR A 268 -7.60 -16.83 -27.74
CA TYR A 268 -7.88 -15.90 -26.64
C TYR A 268 -6.71 -14.91 -26.47
N ARG A 269 -7.01 -13.60 -26.47
CA ARG A 269 -6.05 -12.50 -26.27
C ARG A 269 -5.65 -12.31 -24.80
N ARG A 270 -6.52 -12.62 -23.83
CA ARG A 270 -6.34 -12.24 -22.40
C ARG A 270 -6.19 -13.42 -21.46
N ARG A 271 -7.17 -14.33 -21.42
CA ARG A 271 -7.22 -15.43 -20.43
C ARG A 271 -5.92 -16.25 -20.36
N PRO A 272 -5.29 -16.66 -21.47
CA PRO A 272 -4.05 -17.44 -21.42
C PRO A 272 -2.88 -16.65 -20.82
N TYR A 273 -2.75 -15.36 -21.16
CA TYR A 273 -1.70 -14.51 -20.61
C TYR A 273 -1.88 -14.26 -19.12
N MET A 274 -3.11 -14.10 -18.65
CA MET A 274 -3.41 -14.05 -17.21
C MET A 274 -2.97 -15.34 -16.50
N LEU A 275 -3.30 -16.51 -17.06
CA LEU A 275 -2.88 -17.78 -16.47
C LEU A 275 -1.36 -17.96 -16.48
N ILE A 276 -0.68 -17.55 -17.56
CA ILE A 276 0.79 -17.59 -17.65
C ILE A 276 1.40 -16.67 -16.58
N GLY A 277 0.92 -15.43 -16.48
CA GLY A 277 1.39 -14.46 -15.50
C GLY A 277 1.21 -14.96 -14.06
N TRP A 278 0.03 -15.46 -13.72
CA TRP A 278 -0.21 -16.06 -12.41
C TRP A 278 0.59 -17.33 -12.17
N SER A 279 0.86 -18.14 -13.19
CA SER A 279 1.73 -19.32 -13.07
C SER A 279 3.16 -18.92 -12.70
N ILE A 280 3.70 -17.87 -13.35
CA ILE A 280 5.02 -17.33 -13.03
C ILE A 280 5.02 -16.80 -11.59
N CYS A 281 4.04 -15.98 -11.22
CA CYS A 281 3.92 -15.42 -9.88
C CYS A 281 3.82 -16.53 -8.80
N PHE A 282 2.93 -17.49 -9.00
CA PHE A 282 2.72 -18.62 -8.11
C PHE A 282 3.99 -19.47 -7.98
N ALA A 283 4.67 -19.78 -9.08
CA ALA A 283 5.93 -20.53 -9.04
C ALA A 283 7.00 -19.80 -8.22
N MET A 284 7.15 -18.48 -8.40
CA MET A 284 8.09 -17.68 -7.61
C MET A 284 7.73 -17.63 -6.12
N LEU A 285 6.44 -17.52 -5.78
CA LEU A 285 5.96 -17.61 -4.39
C LEU A 285 6.28 -18.98 -3.77
N VAL A 286 6.07 -20.07 -4.52
CA VAL A 286 6.40 -21.43 -4.08
C VAL A 286 7.91 -21.61 -3.89
N ILE A 287 8.73 -21.07 -4.79
CA ILE A 287 10.19 -21.08 -4.65
C ILE A 287 10.60 -20.38 -3.36
N MET A 288 10.07 -19.18 -3.07
CA MET A 288 10.37 -18.48 -1.82
C MET A 288 9.85 -19.22 -0.58
N ALA A 289 8.75 -19.97 -0.70
CA ALA A 289 8.19 -20.79 0.37
C ALA A 289 9.03 -22.03 0.72
N ILE A 290 9.76 -22.61 -0.24
CA ILE A 290 10.59 -23.80 0.00
C ILE A 290 12.07 -23.46 0.21
N MET A 291 12.49 -22.24 -0.11
CA MET A 291 13.87 -21.81 0.07
C MET A 291 14.22 -21.66 1.56
N PRO A 292 15.36 -22.24 2.01
CA PRO A 292 15.82 -22.04 3.37
C PRO A 292 16.29 -20.60 3.56
N ILE A 293 15.70 -19.92 4.54
CA ILE A 293 16.00 -18.54 4.90
C ILE A 293 17.40 -18.35 5.50
N GLY A 294 17.90 -19.36 6.21
CA GLY A 294 19.12 -19.23 7.02
C GLY A 294 18.85 -18.51 8.34
N LYS A 295 19.88 -18.38 9.18
CA LYS A 295 19.76 -17.71 10.48
C LYS A 295 19.75 -16.18 10.31
N PRO A 296 19.02 -15.44 11.16
CA PRO A 296 19.06 -13.97 11.16
C PRO A 296 20.47 -13.44 11.45
N TYR A 297 20.71 -12.17 11.14
CA TYR A 297 22.00 -11.51 11.43
C TYR A 297 22.33 -11.55 12.92
N PHE A 298 21.38 -11.13 13.75
CA PHE A 298 21.44 -11.26 15.21
C PHE A 298 20.82 -12.61 15.60
N THR A 299 21.66 -13.57 15.97
CA THR A 299 21.19 -14.90 16.42
C THR A 299 20.51 -14.84 17.79
N VAL A 300 20.84 -13.81 18.59
CA VAL A 300 20.13 -13.42 19.80
C VAL A 300 19.62 -12.00 19.60
N ALA A 301 18.31 -11.80 19.69
CA ALA A 301 17.68 -10.52 19.32
C ALA A 301 18.17 -9.34 20.18
N SER A 302 18.44 -9.55 21.47
CA SER A 302 18.91 -8.51 22.39
C SER A 302 20.26 -7.90 22.01
N ASP A 303 21.06 -8.58 21.18
CA ASP A 303 22.36 -8.06 20.73
C ASP A 303 22.21 -6.87 19.79
N ARG A 304 21.03 -6.70 19.20
CA ARG A 304 20.70 -5.57 18.33
C ARG A 304 20.71 -4.24 19.10
N ASP A 305 20.39 -4.26 20.38
CA ASP A 305 20.25 -3.08 21.23
C ASP A 305 21.57 -2.69 21.93
N VAL A 306 22.62 -3.49 21.77
CA VAL A 306 23.96 -3.21 22.30
C VAL A 306 24.70 -2.29 21.32
N ASP A 307 25.37 -1.26 21.84
CA ASP A 307 26.21 -0.40 21.00
C ASP A 307 27.42 -1.19 20.49
N ILE A 308 27.86 -0.93 19.27
CA ILE A 308 29.00 -1.59 18.63
C ILE A 308 30.27 -1.41 19.48
N ALA A 309 30.40 -0.25 20.14
CA ALA A 309 31.52 0.02 21.06
C ALA A 309 31.57 -0.92 22.27
N ASP A 310 30.43 -1.50 22.65
CA ASP A 310 30.26 -2.37 23.82
C ASP A 310 30.17 -3.87 23.44
N TYR A 311 30.53 -4.22 22.20
CA TYR A 311 30.52 -5.61 21.75
C TYR A 311 31.58 -6.44 22.48
N THR A 312 31.09 -7.43 23.24
CA THR A 312 31.94 -8.48 23.79
C THR A 312 32.41 -9.44 22.69
N PRO A 313 33.57 -10.10 22.82
CA PRO A 313 34.03 -11.11 21.86
C PRO A 313 33.01 -12.23 21.61
N GLU A 314 32.20 -12.56 22.63
CA GLU A 314 31.12 -13.53 22.53
C GLU A 314 29.94 -13.03 21.67
N ILE A 315 29.67 -11.72 21.66
CA ILE A 315 28.66 -11.10 20.77
C ILE A 315 29.17 -11.16 19.34
N GLU A 316 30.41 -10.73 19.09
CA GLU A 316 31.00 -10.73 17.75
C GLU A 316 31.04 -12.13 17.14
N ALA A 317 31.40 -13.15 17.92
CA ALA A 317 31.51 -14.52 17.44
C ALA A 317 30.16 -15.16 17.03
N ARG A 318 29.03 -14.69 17.58
CA ARG A 318 27.69 -15.24 17.28
C ARG A 318 26.89 -14.42 16.27
N ILE A 319 27.38 -13.25 15.86
CA ILE A 319 26.78 -12.45 14.79
C ILE A 319 26.99 -13.15 13.45
N ASN A 320 25.90 -13.28 12.69
CA ASN A 320 25.94 -13.85 11.34
C ASN A 320 26.22 -12.77 10.29
N TYR A 321 27.49 -12.40 10.13
CA TYR A 321 27.92 -11.41 9.12
C TYR A 321 27.59 -11.78 7.68
N SER A 322 27.27 -13.04 7.39
CA SER A 322 26.90 -13.50 6.05
C SER A 322 25.42 -13.27 5.71
N ALA A 323 24.55 -12.96 6.68
CA ALA A 323 23.11 -12.80 6.45
C ALA A 323 22.75 -11.76 5.36
N PRO A 324 23.38 -10.56 5.28
CA PRO A 324 23.02 -9.55 4.29
C PRO A 324 23.23 -10.03 2.85
N SER A 325 24.23 -10.89 2.62
CA SER A 325 24.52 -11.46 1.29
C SER A 325 23.37 -12.30 0.71
N GLN A 326 22.46 -12.75 1.57
CA GLN A 326 21.30 -13.55 1.17
C GLN A 326 20.14 -12.70 0.65
N GLY A 327 20.15 -11.37 0.83
CA GLY A 327 19.03 -10.51 0.46
C GLY A 327 18.74 -10.52 -1.05
N ALA A 328 19.78 -10.38 -1.87
CA ALA A 328 19.65 -10.21 -3.32
C ALA A 328 18.85 -11.33 -4.01
N LYS A 329 19.01 -12.60 -3.59
CA LYS A 329 18.29 -13.73 -4.19
C LYS A 329 16.77 -13.59 -4.00
N TYR A 330 16.31 -13.10 -2.85
CA TYR A 330 14.88 -12.90 -2.58
C TYR A 330 14.31 -11.76 -3.41
N VAL A 331 15.05 -10.65 -3.54
CA VAL A 331 14.64 -9.51 -4.37
C VAL A 331 14.47 -9.93 -5.83
N ILE A 332 15.41 -10.72 -6.37
CA ILE A 332 15.32 -11.22 -7.74
C ILE A 332 14.07 -12.10 -7.92
N ILE A 333 13.76 -12.97 -6.95
CA ILE A 333 12.57 -13.82 -7.04
C ILE A 333 11.28 -12.99 -6.90
N MET A 334 11.26 -11.98 -6.04
CA MET A 334 10.14 -11.03 -5.93
C MET A 334 9.96 -10.21 -7.21
N LEU A 335 11.06 -9.80 -7.87
CA LEU A 335 11.03 -9.16 -9.19
C LEU A 335 10.34 -10.07 -10.22
N PHE A 336 10.70 -11.35 -10.31
CA PHE A 336 10.05 -12.28 -11.23
C PHE A 336 8.58 -12.57 -10.83
N ALA A 337 8.26 -12.58 -9.54
CA ALA A 337 6.88 -12.67 -9.09
C ALA A 337 6.07 -11.45 -9.57
N SER A 338 6.68 -10.25 -9.53
CA SER A 338 6.13 -9.02 -10.08
C SER A 338 5.95 -9.05 -11.59
N VAL A 339 6.92 -9.57 -12.35
CA VAL A 339 6.74 -9.79 -13.81
C VAL A 339 5.49 -10.62 -14.09
N GLY A 340 5.28 -11.69 -13.31
CA GLY A 340 4.11 -12.57 -13.45
C GLY A 340 2.78 -11.87 -13.19
N TYR A 341 2.60 -11.26 -12.02
CA TYR A 341 1.31 -10.63 -11.71
C TYR A 341 1.06 -9.37 -12.56
N VAL A 342 2.10 -8.61 -12.95
CA VAL A 342 1.96 -7.43 -13.81
C VAL A 342 1.50 -7.81 -15.21
N LEU A 343 1.98 -8.93 -15.77
CA LEU A 343 1.45 -9.45 -17.04
C LEU A 343 -0.05 -9.74 -16.97
N SER A 344 -0.50 -10.31 -15.84
CA SER A 344 -1.93 -10.59 -15.60
C SER A 344 -2.74 -9.31 -15.40
N ASP A 345 -2.17 -8.33 -14.68
CA ASP A 345 -2.74 -7.01 -14.44
C ASP A 345 -2.95 -6.23 -15.74
N VAL A 346 -2.00 -6.24 -16.68
CA VAL A 346 -2.16 -5.59 -18.01
C VAL A 346 -3.32 -6.20 -18.79
N CYS A 347 -3.51 -7.51 -18.71
CA CYS A 347 -4.66 -8.16 -19.32
C CYS A 347 -5.96 -7.76 -18.62
N ALA A 348 -5.96 -7.63 -17.29
CA ALA A 348 -7.13 -7.21 -16.52
C ALA A 348 -7.50 -5.74 -16.81
N ASP A 349 -6.51 -4.86 -16.89
CA ASP A 349 -6.65 -3.46 -17.29
C ASP A 349 -7.32 -3.32 -18.65
N SER A 350 -6.95 -4.16 -19.61
CA SER A 350 -7.59 -4.14 -20.93
C SER A 350 -9.09 -4.48 -20.85
N ILE A 351 -9.47 -5.53 -20.10
CA ILE A 351 -10.87 -5.90 -19.90
C ILE A 351 -11.62 -4.78 -19.17
N THR A 352 -10.98 -4.14 -18.20
CA THR A 352 -11.50 -2.96 -17.51
C THR A 352 -11.83 -1.83 -18.50
N VAL A 353 -10.92 -1.52 -19.43
CA VAL A 353 -11.17 -0.52 -20.48
C VAL A 353 -12.37 -0.93 -21.31
N GLU A 354 -12.42 -2.19 -21.76
CA GLU A 354 -13.52 -2.70 -22.57
C GLU A 354 -14.88 -2.59 -21.86
N LEU A 355 -14.94 -2.81 -20.55
CA LEU A 355 -16.15 -2.66 -19.74
C LEU A 355 -16.49 -1.19 -19.47
N ALA A 356 -15.50 -0.36 -19.13
CA ALA A 356 -15.68 1.06 -18.88
C ALA A 356 -16.17 1.80 -20.13
N GLN A 357 -15.73 1.39 -21.32
CA GLN A 357 -16.21 1.96 -22.59
C GLN A 357 -17.70 1.67 -22.88
N ARG A 358 -18.29 0.64 -22.25
CA ARG A 358 -19.73 0.34 -22.35
C ARG A 358 -20.59 1.17 -21.41
N GLU A 359 -19.97 1.88 -20.48
CA GLU A 359 -20.69 2.74 -19.54
C GLU A 359 -21.19 4.02 -20.27
N PRO A 360 -22.47 4.39 -20.05
CA PRO A 360 -22.98 5.70 -20.43
C PRO A 360 -22.11 6.84 -19.89
N ILE A 361 -22.07 7.98 -20.60
CA ILE A 361 -21.14 9.08 -20.30
C ILE A 361 -21.25 9.60 -18.85
N ASP A 362 -22.46 9.60 -18.30
CA ASP A 362 -22.82 10.01 -16.93
C ASP A 362 -22.31 9.05 -15.85
N LYS A 363 -22.07 7.79 -16.20
CA LYS A 363 -21.61 6.75 -15.27
C LYS A 363 -20.22 6.23 -15.60
N ARG A 364 -19.60 6.69 -16.70
CA ARG A 364 -18.30 6.21 -17.17
C ARG A 364 -17.21 6.48 -16.14
N GLY A 365 -16.46 5.44 -15.81
CA GLY A 365 -15.43 5.43 -14.76
C GLY A 365 -15.88 4.71 -13.49
N LYS A 366 -17.14 4.26 -13.39
CA LYS A 366 -17.62 3.48 -12.24
C LYS A 366 -16.93 2.13 -12.15
N THR A 367 -16.78 1.43 -13.28
CA THR A 367 -16.04 0.16 -13.37
C THR A 367 -14.64 0.33 -12.80
N GLN A 368 -13.90 1.33 -13.27
CA GLN A 368 -12.54 1.62 -12.81
C GLN A 368 -12.48 1.98 -11.32
N SER A 369 -13.44 2.76 -10.83
CA SER A 369 -13.47 3.14 -9.42
C SER A 369 -13.68 1.92 -8.51
N VAL A 370 -14.58 1.01 -8.87
CA VAL A 370 -14.88 -0.19 -8.07
C VAL A 370 -13.70 -1.15 -8.03
N ILE A 371 -13.13 -1.51 -9.19
CA ILE A 371 -12.00 -2.45 -9.24
C ILE A 371 -10.78 -1.91 -8.47
N TYR A 372 -10.52 -0.61 -8.54
CA TYR A 372 -9.38 -0.01 -7.85
C TYR A 372 -9.61 0.12 -6.36
N THR A 373 -10.84 0.36 -5.93
CA THR A 373 -11.20 0.27 -4.51
C THR A 373 -11.01 -1.14 -3.97
N VAL A 374 -11.41 -2.17 -4.73
CA VAL A 374 -11.18 -3.58 -4.37
C VAL A 374 -9.69 -3.89 -4.29
N ARG A 375 -8.90 -3.45 -5.28
CA ARG A 375 -7.43 -3.59 -5.27
C ARG A 375 -6.83 -2.95 -4.02
N THR A 376 -7.16 -1.69 -3.72
CA THR A 376 -6.64 -0.98 -2.55
C THR A 376 -7.04 -1.65 -1.23
N GLY A 377 -8.27 -2.17 -1.14
CA GLY A 377 -8.69 -2.95 0.03
C GLY A 377 -7.81 -4.18 0.27
N MET A 378 -7.40 -4.87 -0.80
CA MET A 378 -6.50 -6.02 -0.70
C MET A 378 -5.03 -5.65 -0.50
N VAL A 379 -4.59 -4.47 -0.95
CA VAL A 379 -3.28 -3.89 -0.59
C VAL A 379 -3.18 -3.73 0.92
N ILE A 380 -4.18 -3.06 1.53
CA ILE A 380 -4.26 -2.86 2.98
C ILE A 380 -4.24 -4.19 3.71
N PHE A 381 -4.99 -5.18 3.22
CA PHE A 381 -4.99 -6.52 3.82
C PHE A 381 -3.60 -7.17 3.76
N GLY A 382 -2.89 -7.05 2.63
CA GLY A 382 -1.51 -7.52 2.49
C GLY A 382 -0.55 -6.84 3.47
N GLU A 383 -0.64 -5.52 3.61
CA GLU A 383 0.16 -4.73 4.55
C GLU A 383 -0.13 -5.13 6.02
N ILE A 384 -1.39 -5.34 6.38
CA ILE A 384 -1.79 -5.80 7.72
C ILE A 384 -1.20 -7.19 8.01
N LEU A 385 -1.22 -8.11 7.04
CA LEU A 385 -0.60 -9.43 7.22
C LEU A 385 0.89 -9.30 7.54
N VAL A 386 1.62 -8.46 6.81
CA VAL A 386 3.05 -8.23 7.09
C VAL A 386 3.23 -7.55 8.45
N GLY A 387 2.56 -6.44 8.70
CA GLY A 387 2.73 -5.66 9.93
C GLY A 387 2.37 -6.44 11.21
N PHE A 388 1.42 -7.39 11.13
CA PHE A 388 1.05 -8.23 12.25
C PHE A 388 1.97 -9.43 12.44
N PHE A 389 2.35 -10.11 11.35
CA PHE A 389 3.14 -11.35 11.43
C PHE A 389 4.66 -11.13 11.44
N PHE A 390 5.17 -9.97 11.01
CA PHE A 390 6.61 -9.64 11.00
C PHE A 390 6.94 -8.63 12.11
N ASN A 391 6.35 -8.83 13.30
CA ASN A 391 6.55 -7.97 14.48
C ASN A 391 7.16 -8.73 15.66
N GLY A 392 7.75 -9.90 15.42
CA GLY A 392 8.48 -10.63 16.47
C GLY A 392 9.90 -10.09 16.69
N GLU A 393 10.56 -10.57 17.74
CA GLU A 393 11.92 -10.15 18.12
C GLU A 393 12.93 -10.25 16.95
N GLU A 394 12.85 -11.31 16.15
CA GLU A 394 13.71 -11.52 14.97
C GLU A 394 13.60 -10.39 13.93
N TYR A 395 12.43 -9.77 13.82
CA TYR A 395 12.13 -8.67 12.91
C TYR A 395 12.21 -7.29 13.59
N GLY A 396 12.64 -7.24 14.87
CA GLY A 396 12.78 -5.99 15.64
C GLY A 396 11.50 -5.46 16.23
N GLY A 397 10.50 -6.32 16.40
CA GLY A 397 9.25 -5.99 17.06
C GLY A 397 9.14 -6.58 18.46
N ASP A 398 8.04 -6.26 19.14
CA ASP A 398 7.80 -6.60 20.54
C ASP A 398 6.95 -7.87 20.73
N PHE A 399 6.54 -8.55 19.66
CA PHE A 399 5.65 -9.69 19.77
C PHE A 399 6.40 -10.98 20.12
N ASP A 400 5.82 -11.77 21.00
CA ASP A 400 6.32 -13.12 21.35
C ASP A 400 6.17 -14.14 20.20
N PHE A 401 5.57 -13.74 19.07
CA PHE A 401 5.33 -14.58 17.90
C PHE A 401 5.60 -13.81 16.59
N SER A 402 6.05 -14.54 15.58
CA SER A 402 6.15 -14.08 14.20
C SER A 402 5.97 -15.25 13.25
N LEU A 403 5.71 -14.95 11.98
CA LEU A 403 5.86 -15.93 10.91
C LEU A 403 7.21 -15.76 10.26
N SER A 404 7.84 -16.87 9.86
CA SER A 404 9.00 -16.79 9.00
C SER A 404 8.61 -16.34 7.59
N PHE A 405 9.54 -15.73 6.86
CA PHE A 405 9.29 -15.31 5.48
C PHE A 405 8.76 -16.44 4.58
N PRO A 406 9.34 -17.66 4.58
CA PRO A 406 8.78 -18.76 3.81
C PRO A 406 7.35 -19.15 4.23
N GLN A 407 7.01 -19.09 5.54
CA GLN A 407 5.65 -19.38 6.01
C GLN A 407 4.63 -18.37 5.47
N LEU A 408 4.99 -17.08 5.42
CA LEU A 408 4.14 -16.07 4.79
C LEU A 408 3.98 -16.33 3.29
N MET A 409 5.05 -16.70 2.59
CA MET A 409 4.98 -17.03 1.16
C MET A 409 4.08 -18.24 0.87
N ILE A 410 4.05 -19.25 1.76
CA ILE A 410 3.07 -20.35 1.67
C ILE A 410 1.64 -19.83 1.75
N ILE A 411 1.35 -18.94 2.71
CA ILE A 411 0.03 -18.34 2.85
C ILE A 411 -0.35 -17.61 1.57
N VAL A 412 0.53 -16.75 1.04
CA VAL A 412 0.26 -15.97 -0.18
C VAL A 412 0.09 -16.86 -1.41
N ALA A 413 0.88 -17.93 -1.53
CA ALA A 413 0.72 -18.92 -2.60
C ALA A 413 -0.67 -19.57 -2.53
N VAL A 414 -1.11 -20.00 -1.34
CA VAL A 414 -2.44 -20.59 -1.12
C VAL A 414 -3.56 -19.59 -1.44
N LEU A 415 -3.41 -18.33 -1.04
CA LEU A 415 -4.40 -17.28 -1.34
C LEU A 415 -4.46 -16.92 -2.83
N THR A 416 -3.37 -17.15 -3.56
CA THR A 416 -3.31 -16.93 -5.02
C THR A 416 -3.93 -18.09 -5.81
N LEU A 417 -3.96 -19.33 -5.28
CA LEU A 417 -4.48 -20.51 -6.00
C LEU A 417 -5.89 -20.37 -6.61
N PRO A 418 -6.88 -19.74 -5.96
CA PRO A 418 -8.21 -19.61 -6.56
C PRO A 418 -8.22 -18.72 -7.81
N VAL A 419 -7.16 -17.94 -8.08
CA VAL A 419 -7.08 -17.09 -9.28
C VAL A 419 -7.13 -17.91 -10.55
N PHE A 420 -6.58 -19.12 -10.56
CA PHE A 420 -6.57 -20.00 -11.74
C PHE A 420 -7.97 -20.40 -12.20
N PRO A 421 -8.81 -21.07 -11.35
CA PRO A 421 -10.19 -21.39 -11.75
C PRO A 421 -11.04 -20.14 -11.97
N MET A 422 -10.82 -19.06 -11.21
CA MET A 422 -11.56 -17.81 -11.41
C MET A 422 -11.27 -17.18 -12.79
N THR A 423 -10.01 -17.18 -13.22
CA THR A 423 -9.61 -16.69 -14.55
C THR A 423 -10.24 -17.52 -15.67
N TRP A 424 -10.24 -18.86 -15.53
CA TRP A 424 -10.71 -19.72 -16.61
C TRP A 424 -12.25 -19.71 -16.76
N PHE A 425 -12.97 -19.77 -15.64
CA PHE A 425 -14.42 -19.96 -15.63
C PHE A 425 -15.24 -18.66 -15.53
N PHE A 426 -14.69 -17.58 -14.96
CA PHE A 426 -15.45 -16.36 -14.64
C PHE A 426 -14.96 -15.11 -15.38
N ILE A 427 -13.98 -15.24 -16.27
CA ILE A 427 -13.64 -14.19 -17.23
C ILE A 427 -14.27 -14.57 -18.56
N LYS A 428 -15.17 -13.74 -19.06
CA LYS A 428 -15.70 -13.87 -20.41
C LYS A 428 -14.79 -13.14 -21.40
N GLU A 429 -14.52 -13.81 -22.50
CA GLU A 429 -13.67 -13.33 -23.57
C GLU A 429 -14.11 -14.00 -24.87
N GLU A 430 -14.18 -13.21 -25.93
CA GLU A 430 -14.50 -13.68 -27.28
C GLU A 430 -13.22 -14.09 -28.01
N LYS A 431 -13.34 -15.05 -28.93
CA LYS A 431 -12.18 -15.48 -29.71
C LYS A 431 -11.81 -14.41 -30.73
N SER A 432 -10.51 -14.11 -30.84
CA SER A 432 -9.96 -13.16 -31.80
C SER A 432 -8.91 -13.84 -32.68
N SER A 433 -8.83 -13.40 -33.94
CA SER A 433 -7.72 -13.75 -34.82
C SER A 433 -6.44 -13.02 -34.38
N ALA A 434 -5.29 -13.59 -34.74
CA ALA A 434 -4.01 -12.93 -34.52
C ALA A 434 -3.89 -11.66 -35.38
N ALA A 435 -3.36 -10.59 -34.79
CA ALA A 435 -3.12 -9.35 -35.51
C ALA A 435 -1.87 -9.49 -36.39
N ASN A 436 -1.85 -8.77 -37.52
CA ASN A 436 -0.61 -8.57 -38.26
C ASN A 436 0.28 -7.61 -37.46
N PHE A 437 1.42 -8.10 -36.96
CA PHE A 437 2.29 -7.32 -36.08
C PHE A 437 2.84 -6.05 -36.75
N GLY A 438 3.17 -6.10 -38.03
CA GLY A 438 3.69 -4.93 -38.76
C GLY A 438 2.64 -3.83 -38.92
N GLU A 439 1.42 -4.23 -39.29
CA GLU A 439 0.27 -3.31 -39.38
C GLU A 439 -0.10 -2.75 -38.01
N TYR A 440 -0.14 -3.61 -36.98
CA TYR A 440 -0.40 -3.20 -35.60
C TYR A 440 0.60 -2.15 -35.12
N MET A 441 1.90 -2.38 -35.31
CA MET A 441 2.93 -1.43 -34.92
C MET A 441 2.85 -0.11 -35.71
N SER A 442 2.45 -0.17 -36.99
CA SER A 442 2.20 1.03 -37.80
C SER A 442 1.00 1.83 -37.25
N ASN A 443 -0.10 1.16 -36.92
CA ASN A 443 -1.28 1.79 -36.34
C ASN A 443 -0.99 2.35 -34.94
N PHE A 444 -0.25 1.62 -34.11
CA PHE A 444 0.18 2.08 -32.79
C PHE A 444 1.10 3.31 -32.88
N TRP A 445 2.02 3.34 -33.85
CA TRP A 445 2.84 4.52 -34.15
C TRP A 445 2.00 5.71 -34.61
N ASN A 446 1.03 5.50 -35.49
CA ASN A 446 0.13 6.56 -35.95
C ASN A 446 -0.73 7.12 -34.80
N LEU A 447 -1.15 6.25 -33.86
CA LEU A 447 -1.83 6.64 -32.63
C LEU A 447 -0.91 7.46 -31.72
N LEU A 448 0.34 7.05 -31.53
CA LEU A 448 1.33 7.84 -30.77
C LEU A 448 1.57 9.22 -31.39
N CYS A 449 1.50 9.32 -32.72
CA CYS A 449 1.59 10.58 -33.47
C CYS A 449 0.31 11.42 -33.42
N SER A 450 -0.79 10.92 -32.86
CA SER A 450 -2.04 11.68 -32.71
C SER A 450 -1.93 12.72 -31.60
N ARG A 451 -2.55 13.89 -31.80
CA ARG A 451 -2.53 14.96 -30.80
C ARG A 451 -3.08 14.53 -29.45
N ALA A 452 -4.14 13.74 -29.44
CA ALA A 452 -4.72 13.26 -28.18
C ALA A 452 -3.71 12.45 -27.35
N MET A 453 -2.94 11.56 -28.00
CA MET A 453 -2.02 10.66 -27.32
C MET A 453 -0.78 11.40 -26.81
N TYR A 454 -0.01 12.07 -27.68
CA TYR A 454 1.24 12.70 -27.24
C TYR A 454 1.00 13.85 -26.25
N GLN A 455 -0.15 14.55 -26.33
CA GLN A 455 -0.47 15.66 -25.44
C GLN A 455 -0.72 15.14 -24.01
N ILE A 456 -1.47 14.04 -23.86
CA ILE A 456 -1.72 13.42 -22.55
C ILE A 456 -0.45 12.76 -22.00
N ILE A 457 0.33 12.08 -22.84
CA ILE A 457 1.63 11.53 -22.44
C ILE A 457 2.56 12.64 -21.92
N ALA A 458 2.67 13.76 -22.65
CA ALA A 458 3.50 14.89 -22.22
C ALA A 458 3.03 15.45 -20.88
N TYR A 459 1.71 15.61 -20.68
CA TYR A 459 1.17 16.00 -19.37
C TYR A 459 1.61 15.04 -18.27
N MET A 460 1.34 13.75 -18.43
CA MET A 460 1.60 12.74 -17.39
C MET A 460 3.08 12.59 -17.09
N PHE A 461 3.95 12.73 -18.10
CA PHE A 461 5.39 12.67 -17.93
C PHE A 461 5.95 13.92 -17.23
N PHE A 462 5.76 15.11 -17.82
CA PHE A 462 6.36 16.33 -17.31
C PHE A 462 5.73 16.78 -16.00
N SER A 463 4.39 16.81 -15.91
CA SER A 463 3.71 17.09 -14.64
C SER A 463 4.09 16.04 -13.59
N GLY A 464 4.16 14.77 -14.00
CA GLY A 464 4.60 13.67 -13.14
C GLY A 464 6.00 13.87 -12.55
N ILE A 465 6.98 14.32 -13.33
CA ILE A 465 8.33 14.61 -12.80
C ILE A 465 8.25 15.67 -11.70
N PHE A 466 7.61 16.81 -11.97
CA PHE A 466 7.59 17.94 -11.03
C PHE A 466 6.75 17.67 -9.77
N VAL A 467 5.63 16.95 -9.88
CA VAL A 467 4.82 16.54 -8.71
C VAL A 467 5.55 15.56 -7.80
N ASN A 468 6.39 14.67 -8.37
CA ASN A 468 7.10 13.65 -7.60
C ASN A 468 8.45 14.13 -7.04
N ILE A 469 8.85 15.40 -7.26
CA ILE A 469 10.00 15.98 -6.56
C ILE A 469 9.63 16.07 -5.08
N THR A 470 10.51 15.56 -4.22
CA THR A 470 10.34 15.56 -2.77
C THR A 470 11.54 16.25 -2.12
N TYR A 471 11.75 16.04 -0.82
CA TYR A 471 12.94 16.50 -0.10
C TYR A 471 13.52 15.40 0.78
N THR A 472 14.84 15.37 0.84
CA THR A 472 15.69 14.38 1.52
C THR A 472 15.57 14.43 3.04
N GLY A 473 15.20 15.58 3.60
CA GLY A 473 15.05 15.78 5.04
C GLY A 473 13.84 15.09 5.68
N SER A 474 12.88 14.59 4.90
CA SER A 474 11.61 14.04 5.42
C SER A 474 11.80 12.87 6.40
N SER A 475 12.64 11.90 6.04
CA SER A 475 12.93 10.71 6.87
C SER A 475 13.80 11.01 8.11
N PRO A 476 14.90 11.80 8.00
CA PRO A 476 15.65 12.27 9.16
C PRO A 476 14.80 13.07 10.15
N VAL A 477 13.93 13.97 9.68
CA VAL A 477 13.03 14.75 10.55
C VAL A 477 12.05 13.83 11.29
N ALA A 478 11.42 12.90 10.57
CA ALA A 478 10.48 11.95 11.14
C ALA A 478 11.14 11.10 12.26
N SER A 479 12.34 10.58 12.00
CA SER A 479 13.02 9.66 12.93
C SER A 479 13.80 10.35 14.06
N LYS A 480 14.47 11.48 13.79
CA LYS A 480 15.38 12.14 14.74
C LYS A 480 14.77 13.33 15.48
N MET A 481 13.94 14.14 14.83
CA MET A 481 13.33 15.33 15.45
C MET A 481 11.97 15.01 16.08
N VAL A 482 11.17 14.18 15.41
CA VAL A 482 9.81 13.82 15.85
C VAL A 482 9.77 12.49 16.59
N GLY A 483 10.72 11.59 16.28
CA GLY A 483 10.82 10.27 16.92
C GLY A 483 9.69 9.32 16.51
N VAL A 484 9.21 9.36 15.26
CA VAL A 484 8.17 8.47 14.72
C VAL A 484 8.60 7.01 14.89
N THR A 485 7.75 6.20 15.52
CA THR A 485 7.98 4.77 15.70
C THR A 485 7.54 3.98 14.46
N PRO A 486 8.16 2.83 14.17
CA PRO A 486 7.78 1.97 13.04
C PRO A 486 6.29 1.59 13.05
N ILE A 487 5.72 1.29 14.22
CA ILE A 487 4.29 0.94 14.35
C ILE A 487 3.37 2.10 13.94
N ASN A 488 3.72 3.35 14.28
CA ASN A 488 2.95 4.51 13.89
C ASN A 488 3.10 4.82 12.39
N SER A 489 4.27 4.52 11.81
CA SER A 489 4.46 4.57 10.35
C SER A 489 3.56 3.56 9.64
N THR A 490 3.53 2.30 10.07
CA THR A 490 2.66 1.28 9.46
C THR A 490 1.18 1.62 9.60
N LEU A 491 0.75 2.14 10.76
CA LEU A 491 -0.61 2.64 10.93
C LEU A 491 -0.93 3.82 10.01
N SER A 492 0.04 4.73 9.81
CA SER A 492 -0.07 5.84 8.88
C SER A 492 -0.25 5.37 7.44
N ASP A 493 0.48 4.34 6.99
CA ASP A 493 0.35 3.77 5.64
C ASP A 493 -1.03 3.14 5.42
N ILE A 494 -1.55 2.41 6.41
CA ILE A 494 -2.90 1.85 6.36
C ILE A 494 -3.97 2.95 6.24
N LEU A 495 -3.87 3.99 7.08
CA LEU A 495 -4.79 5.14 7.03
C LEU A 495 -4.68 5.91 5.71
N SER A 496 -3.46 6.01 5.18
CA SER A 496 -3.15 6.61 3.89
C SER A 496 -3.87 5.87 2.75
N ASN A 497 -3.75 4.56 2.69
CA ASN A 497 -4.44 3.73 1.69
C ASN A 497 -5.97 3.79 1.83
N LEU A 498 -6.51 3.90 3.06
CA LEU A 498 -7.95 4.09 3.29
C LEU A 498 -8.44 5.43 2.73
N LEU A 499 -7.71 6.52 2.98
CA LEU A 499 -8.06 7.83 2.43
C LEU A 499 -7.88 7.91 0.92
N PHE A 500 -6.88 7.23 0.37
CA PHE A 500 -6.73 7.05 -1.07
C PHE A 500 -7.96 6.37 -1.69
N ALA A 501 -8.39 5.25 -1.12
CA ALA A 501 -9.61 4.56 -1.56
C ALA A 501 -10.87 5.44 -1.41
N ALA A 502 -10.96 6.21 -0.32
CA ALA A 502 -12.05 7.18 -0.13
C ALA A 502 -12.05 8.25 -1.23
N GLY A 503 -10.88 8.76 -1.62
CA GLY A 503 -10.72 9.71 -2.73
C GLY A 503 -11.24 9.16 -4.05
N ILE A 504 -10.94 7.90 -4.37
CA ILE A 504 -11.48 7.21 -5.55
C ILE A 504 -13.01 7.15 -5.49
N MET A 505 -13.56 6.73 -4.35
CA MET A 505 -15.01 6.57 -4.17
C MET A 505 -15.78 7.91 -4.21
N ILE A 506 -15.20 8.98 -3.63
CA ILE A 506 -15.73 10.35 -3.70
C ILE A 506 -15.85 10.79 -5.16
N THR A 507 -14.79 10.61 -5.95
CA THR A 507 -14.78 10.94 -7.38
C THR A 507 -15.80 10.10 -8.14
N SER A 508 -15.93 8.81 -7.83
CA SER A 508 -16.91 7.92 -8.46
C SER A 508 -18.36 8.34 -8.21
N LYS A 509 -18.64 8.83 -7.00
CA LYS A 509 -20.00 9.17 -6.57
C LYS A 509 -20.43 10.58 -6.99
N TRP A 510 -19.52 11.54 -6.88
CA TRP A 510 -19.84 12.96 -7.06
C TRP A 510 -18.95 13.67 -8.08
N GLY A 511 -17.77 13.13 -8.39
CA GLY A 511 -16.74 13.80 -9.18
C GLY A 511 -16.58 13.38 -10.63
N LEU A 512 -17.43 12.48 -11.15
CA LEU A 512 -17.33 12.00 -12.55
C LEU A 512 -17.48 13.09 -13.61
N HIS A 513 -18.00 14.26 -13.22
CA HIS A 513 -18.24 15.44 -14.05
C HIS A 513 -17.42 16.67 -13.59
N TRP A 514 -16.47 16.50 -12.68
CA TRP A 514 -15.63 17.62 -12.25
C TRP A 514 -14.55 17.94 -13.27
N ASN A 515 -14.27 19.22 -13.48
CA ASN A 515 -13.19 19.63 -14.36
C ASN A 515 -11.84 19.15 -13.81
N TRP A 516 -11.15 18.31 -14.58
CA TRP A 516 -9.93 17.62 -14.17
C TRP A 516 -8.77 18.57 -13.85
N ARG A 517 -8.69 19.71 -14.57
CA ARG A 517 -7.64 20.72 -14.36
C ARG A 517 -7.82 21.43 -13.03
N TRP A 518 -9.01 22.01 -12.84
CA TRP A 518 -9.31 22.79 -11.64
C TRP A 518 -9.32 21.95 -10.39
N MET A 519 -9.76 20.70 -10.51
CA MET A 519 -9.68 19.76 -9.41
C MET A 519 -8.25 19.60 -8.91
N THR A 520 -7.30 19.33 -9.80
CA THR A 520 -5.88 19.15 -9.45
C THR A 520 -5.30 20.40 -8.76
N VAL A 521 -5.70 21.60 -9.20
CA VAL A 521 -5.26 22.86 -8.59
C VAL A 521 -5.87 23.05 -7.20
N TYR A 522 -7.19 22.90 -7.05
CA TYR A 522 -7.84 23.12 -5.75
C TYR A 522 -7.37 22.14 -4.70
N THR A 523 -7.28 20.86 -5.06
CA THR A 523 -6.77 19.85 -4.14
C THR A 523 -5.31 20.12 -3.80
N GLY A 524 -4.48 20.46 -4.79
CA GLY A 524 -3.07 20.79 -4.59
C GLY A 524 -2.85 22.00 -3.68
N ILE A 525 -3.64 23.07 -3.83
CA ILE A 525 -3.55 24.26 -2.95
C ILE A 525 -3.85 23.89 -1.50
N VAL A 526 -4.93 23.12 -1.26
CA VAL A 526 -5.30 22.70 0.10
C VAL A 526 -4.21 21.84 0.72
N VAL A 527 -3.67 20.89 -0.04
CA VAL A 527 -2.56 20.03 0.36
C VAL A 527 -1.34 20.85 0.76
N ILE A 528 -0.89 21.76 -0.12
CA ILE A 528 0.29 22.60 0.12
C ILE A 528 0.10 23.44 1.37
N ILE A 529 -1.06 24.09 1.55
CA ILE A 529 -1.30 24.95 2.72
C ILE A 529 -1.23 24.14 4.02
N VAL A 530 -1.92 22.99 4.07
CA VAL A 530 -2.00 22.18 5.30
C VAL A 530 -0.65 21.55 5.62
N ASP A 531 -0.04 20.88 4.64
CA ASP A 531 1.21 20.15 4.81
C ASP A 531 2.40 21.08 5.09
N CYS A 532 2.49 22.22 4.38
CA CYS A 532 3.53 23.21 4.63
C CYS A 532 3.42 23.82 6.02
N THR A 533 2.19 24.19 6.45
CA THR A 533 1.97 24.77 7.77
C THR A 533 2.42 23.82 8.88
N VAL A 534 2.01 22.56 8.81
CA VAL A 534 2.37 21.57 9.82
C VAL A 534 3.87 21.26 9.79
N SER A 535 4.45 21.08 8.59
CA SER A 535 5.88 20.81 8.44
C SER A 535 6.74 21.92 9.03
N LEU A 536 6.42 23.18 8.75
CA LEU A 536 7.17 24.32 9.29
C LEU A 536 7.01 24.46 10.80
N LEU A 537 5.82 24.23 11.36
CA LEU A 537 5.60 24.24 12.81
C LEU A 537 6.42 23.16 13.54
N VAL A 538 6.59 21.99 12.92
CA VAL A 538 7.42 20.89 13.45
C VAL A 538 8.91 21.24 13.36
N ILE A 539 9.37 21.69 12.20
CA ILE A 539 10.79 21.99 11.96
C ILE A 539 11.28 23.10 12.89
N TRP A 540 10.50 24.17 13.02
CA TRP A 540 10.81 25.31 13.88
C TRP A 540 10.51 25.08 15.37
N ASP A 541 10.19 23.84 15.76
CA ASP A 541 9.99 23.42 17.15
C ASP A 541 8.89 24.19 17.91
N VAL A 542 7.84 24.60 17.17
CA VAL A 542 6.65 25.20 17.78
C VAL A 542 5.78 24.11 18.41
N PHE A 543 5.61 22.99 17.70
CA PHE A 543 4.91 21.81 18.20
C PHE A 543 5.38 20.55 17.48
N ARG A 544 5.91 19.58 18.23
CA ARG A 544 6.39 18.29 17.70
C ARG A 544 5.59 17.14 18.29
N SER A 545 4.90 16.42 17.43
CA SER A 545 4.17 15.21 17.77
C SER A 545 4.16 14.28 16.55
N GLN A 546 4.29 12.97 16.79
CA GLN A 546 4.32 11.96 15.74
C GLN A 546 3.09 12.05 14.83
N TRP A 547 1.89 12.10 15.42
CA TRP A 547 0.63 12.20 14.66
C TRP A 547 0.39 13.58 14.07
N PHE A 548 1.05 14.61 14.59
CA PHE A 548 1.04 15.93 13.98
C PHE A 548 1.85 15.92 12.69
N TRP A 549 3.04 15.32 12.69
CA TRP A 549 3.87 15.14 11.48
C TRP A 549 3.25 14.19 10.44
N LEU A 550 2.69 13.06 10.89
CA LEU A 550 2.11 12.05 9.99
C LEU A 550 0.73 12.46 9.45
N GLY A 551 0.02 13.35 10.15
CA GLY A 551 -1.36 13.74 9.83
C GLY A 551 -1.55 14.30 8.42
N PRO A 552 -0.80 15.33 7.97
CA PRO A 552 -0.94 15.87 6.63
C PRO A 552 -0.62 14.85 5.53
N PRO A 553 0.51 14.11 5.54
CA PRO A 553 0.75 13.07 4.54
C PRO A 553 -0.39 12.07 4.38
N ILE A 554 -1.04 11.68 5.49
CA ILE A 554 -2.25 10.84 5.47
C ILE A 554 -3.41 11.59 4.79
N ALA A 555 -3.70 12.82 5.21
CA ALA A 555 -4.81 13.63 4.68
C ALA A 555 -4.67 13.92 3.16
N VAL A 556 -3.45 14.09 2.68
CA VAL A 556 -3.11 14.35 1.26
C VAL A 556 -3.39 13.13 0.36
N GLN A 557 -3.56 11.93 0.91
CA GLN A 557 -3.90 10.75 0.11
C GLN A 557 -5.28 10.79 -0.50
N LEU A 558 -6.23 11.47 0.15
CA LEU A 558 -7.57 11.68 -0.41
C LEU A 558 -7.51 12.44 -1.75
N PRO A 559 -6.90 13.65 -1.81
CA PRO A 559 -6.74 14.35 -3.08
C PRO A 559 -5.82 13.63 -4.06
N TYR A 560 -4.83 12.86 -3.58
CA TYR A 560 -4.01 12.03 -4.46
C TYR A 560 -4.84 10.94 -5.17
N GLY A 561 -5.70 10.21 -4.43
CA GLY A 561 -6.59 9.18 -5.00
C GLY A 561 -7.57 9.72 -6.03
N VAL A 562 -8.03 10.95 -5.82
CA VAL A 562 -8.82 11.71 -6.78
C VAL A 562 -8.04 11.97 -8.08
N SER A 563 -6.85 12.59 -8.00
CA SER A 563 -6.06 12.93 -9.18
C SER A 563 -5.58 11.69 -9.94
N TRP A 564 -5.27 10.63 -9.19
CA TRP A 564 -4.85 9.35 -9.74
C TRP A 564 -5.96 8.67 -10.56
N ILE A 565 -7.20 8.57 -10.04
CA ILE A 565 -8.28 7.91 -10.78
C ILE A 565 -8.65 8.66 -12.06
N ILE A 566 -8.58 10.00 -12.07
CA ILE A 566 -8.83 10.83 -13.26
C ILE A 566 -7.85 10.48 -14.38
N SER A 567 -6.59 10.28 -14.04
CA SER A 567 -5.57 9.86 -15.00
C SER A 567 -5.95 8.55 -15.69
N THR A 568 -6.60 7.64 -14.97
CA THR A 568 -7.12 6.38 -15.54
C THR A 568 -8.36 6.56 -16.41
N PHE A 569 -9.20 7.58 -16.14
CA PHE A 569 -10.36 7.90 -16.98
C PHE A 569 -9.93 8.39 -18.36
N CYS A 570 -8.89 9.22 -18.44
CA CYS A 570 -8.30 9.66 -19.71
C CYS A 570 -7.93 8.48 -20.61
N VAL A 571 -7.40 7.39 -20.04
CA VAL A 571 -6.98 6.22 -20.80
C VAL A 571 -8.14 5.52 -21.49
N VAL A 572 -9.30 5.43 -20.82
CA VAL A 572 -10.51 4.81 -21.39
C VAL A 572 -11.00 5.56 -22.62
N GLU A 573 -10.84 6.89 -22.61
CA GLU A 573 -11.20 7.75 -23.73
C GLU A 573 -10.19 7.67 -24.89
N LEU A 574 -8.93 7.35 -24.61
CA LEU A 574 -7.85 7.25 -25.59
C LEU A 574 -7.73 5.88 -26.25
N ALA A 575 -8.03 4.81 -25.52
CA ALA A 575 -7.87 3.44 -25.99
C ALA A 575 -8.84 3.13 -27.13
N GLN A 576 -8.33 2.52 -28.20
CA GLN A 576 -9.12 2.10 -29.34
C GLN A 576 -9.34 0.58 -29.30
N VAL A 577 -10.34 0.10 -30.03
CA VAL A 577 -10.61 -1.34 -30.13
C VAL A 577 -9.39 -2.04 -30.75
N GLY A 578 -8.85 -3.04 -30.03
CA GLY A 578 -7.70 -3.82 -30.47
C GLY A 578 -6.35 -3.42 -29.88
N ASN A 579 -6.22 -2.24 -29.27
CA ASN A 579 -4.96 -1.78 -28.63
C ASN A 579 -5.13 -1.35 -27.16
N GLU A 580 -6.19 -1.85 -26.51
CA GLU A 580 -6.60 -1.46 -25.17
C GLU A 580 -5.49 -1.70 -24.15
N ALA A 581 -4.82 -2.86 -24.23
CA ALA A 581 -3.76 -3.23 -23.30
C ALA A 581 -2.49 -2.41 -23.53
N ALA A 582 -2.10 -2.20 -24.80
CA ALA A 582 -0.92 -1.41 -25.13
C ALA A 582 -1.08 0.07 -24.74
N VAL A 583 -2.25 0.69 -24.98
CA VAL A 583 -2.51 2.07 -24.60
C VAL A 583 -2.55 2.23 -23.08
N TYR A 584 -3.24 1.33 -22.37
CA TYR A 584 -3.27 1.37 -20.90
C TYR A 584 -1.89 1.15 -20.30
N GLY A 585 -1.16 0.17 -20.84
CA GLY A 585 0.21 -0.12 -20.46
C GLY A 585 1.15 1.05 -20.72
N LEU A 586 1.03 1.73 -21.87
CA LEU A 586 1.84 2.90 -22.20
C LEU A 586 1.63 4.03 -21.20
N ILE A 587 0.37 4.41 -20.95
CA ILE A 587 0.06 5.50 -20.02
C ILE A 587 0.54 5.18 -18.60
N THR A 588 0.37 3.94 -18.16
CA THR A 588 0.87 3.49 -16.86
C THR A 588 2.40 3.49 -16.81
N THR A 589 3.07 3.03 -17.87
CA THR A 589 4.53 3.07 -18.00
C THR A 589 5.06 4.51 -17.86
N VAL A 590 4.42 5.49 -18.51
CA VAL A 590 4.81 6.90 -18.47
C VAL A 590 4.88 7.43 -17.03
N SER A 591 3.87 7.13 -16.21
CA SER A 591 3.85 7.52 -14.80
C SER A 591 4.96 6.87 -13.98
N ASN A 592 5.26 5.59 -14.23
CA ASN A 592 6.29 4.85 -13.49
C ASN A 592 7.72 5.27 -13.86
N VAL A 593 7.97 5.65 -15.12
CA VAL A 593 9.30 6.10 -15.54
C VAL A 593 9.60 7.55 -15.17
N ALA A 594 8.58 8.36 -14.87
CA ALA A 594 8.77 9.74 -14.41
C ALA A 594 9.35 9.83 -12.98
N GLN A 595 9.03 8.88 -12.10
CA GLN A 595 9.43 8.92 -10.69
C GLN A 595 10.95 8.81 -10.45
N PRO A 596 11.70 7.93 -11.14
CA PRO A 596 13.16 7.90 -11.01
C PRO A 596 13.83 9.21 -11.44
N PHE A 597 13.30 9.92 -12.44
CA PHE A 597 13.81 11.25 -12.81
C PHE A 597 13.56 12.28 -11.71
N ALA A 598 12.36 12.29 -11.14
CA ALA A 598 12.03 13.17 -10.04
C ALA A 598 12.94 12.93 -8.83
N THR A 599 13.30 11.67 -8.58
CA THR A 599 14.25 11.28 -7.52
C THR A 599 15.66 11.80 -7.82
N SER A 600 16.20 11.58 -9.02
CA SER A 600 17.51 12.11 -9.39
C SER A 600 17.57 13.64 -9.30
N LEU A 601 16.49 14.33 -9.70
CA LEU A 601 16.39 15.78 -9.62
C LEU A 601 16.29 16.27 -8.17
N THR A 602 15.52 15.58 -7.33
CA THR A 602 15.44 15.86 -5.88
C THR A 602 16.83 15.83 -5.25
N LEU A 603 17.62 14.80 -5.53
CA LEU A 603 18.96 14.66 -4.96
C LEU A 603 19.94 15.72 -5.47
N ALA A 604 19.84 16.10 -6.75
CA ALA A 604 20.64 17.19 -7.31
C ALA A 604 20.29 18.57 -6.71
N ILE A 605 19.00 18.81 -6.44
CA ILE A 605 18.49 20.05 -5.83
C ILE A 605 18.86 20.12 -4.34
N ASP A 606 18.73 19.01 -3.62
CA ASP A 606 18.91 18.95 -2.17
C ASP A 606 20.38 18.81 -1.74
N GLY A 607 21.23 18.26 -2.60
CA GLY A 607 22.65 18.01 -2.32
C GLY A 607 23.38 19.20 -1.67
N PRO A 608 23.24 20.44 -2.16
CA PRO A 608 23.86 21.63 -1.55
C PRO A 608 23.42 21.93 -0.11
N PHE A 609 22.24 21.52 0.32
CA PHE A 609 21.70 21.79 1.65
C PHE A 609 22.26 20.86 2.74
N ASN A 610 22.96 19.78 2.34
CA ASN A 610 23.66 18.85 3.24
C ASN A 610 22.82 18.43 4.47
N VAL A 611 21.58 17.99 4.25
CA VAL A 611 20.65 17.59 5.32
C VAL A 611 20.97 16.15 5.77
N THR A 612 21.97 15.99 6.62
CA THR A 612 22.38 14.67 7.15
C THR A 612 21.69 14.31 8.47
N ASN A 613 21.68 13.03 8.82
CA ASN A 613 21.14 12.54 10.09
C ASN A 613 21.81 13.19 11.31
N GLU A 614 23.11 13.46 11.24
CA GLU A 614 23.89 14.08 12.32
C GLU A 614 23.48 15.54 12.50
N ARG A 615 23.36 16.29 11.40
CA ARG A 615 22.93 17.70 11.45
C ARG A 615 21.50 17.82 11.93
N VAL A 616 20.61 16.96 11.44
CA VAL A 616 19.20 16.93 11.87
C VAL A 616 19.07 16.57 13.36
N ARG A 617 19.94 15.68 13.87
CA ARG A 617 20.01 15.36 15.31
C ARG A 617 20.54 16.52 16.15
N ALA A 618 21.48 17.32 15.61
CA ALA A 618 21.97 18.51 16.29
C ALA A 618 20.89 19.59 16.44
N ASP A 619 19.89 19.59 15.54
CA ASP A 619 18.68 20.42 15.59
C ASP A 619 18.98 21.92 15.80
N ASP A 620 19.97 22.41 15.06
CA ASP A 620 20.39 23.82 15.12
C ASP A 620 19.59 24.71 14.16
N HIS A 621 19.78 26.03 14.28
CA HIS A 621 19.09 26.97 13.39
C HIS A 621 19.51 26.79 11.92
N SER A 622 20.74 26.36 11.65
CA SER A 622 21.24 26.18 10.29
C SER A 622 20.49 25.05 9.57
N VAL A 623 20.36 23.88 10.20
CA VAL A 623 19.68 22.73 9.61
C VAL A 623 18.19 22.98 9.44
N ARG A 624 17.54 23.66 10.40
CA ARG A 624 16.12 24.05 10.28
C ARG A 624 15.87 24.96 9.08
N SER A 625 16.78 25.91 8.83
CA SER A 625 16.73 26.80 7.67
C SER A 625 16.96 26.02 6.37
N ASP A 626 17.94 25.13 6.33
CA ASP A 626 18.25 24.31 5.16
C ASP A 626 17.05 23.41 4.79
N ILE A 627 16.47 22.71 5.77
CA ILE A 627 15.26 21.89 5.55
C ILE A 627 14.09 22.76 5.06
N THR A 628 13.90 23.96 5.64
CA THR A 628 12.84 24.88 5.21
C THR A 628 12.95 25.24 3.73
N TRP A 629 14.17 25.51 3.24
CA TRP A 629 14.39 25.78 1.82
C TRP A 629 14.09 24.58 0.93
N THR A 630 14.49 23.37 1.31
CA THR A 630 14.17 22.16 0.52
C THR A 630 12.65 21.95 0.40
N ILE A 631 11.89 22.22 1.46
CA ILE A 631 10.43 22.14 1.47
C ILE A 631 9.80 23.21 0.57
N ILE A 632 10.30 24.46 0.63
CA ILE A 632 9.82 25.54 -0.25
C ILE A 632 10.07 25.18 -1.72
N ILE A 633 11.23 24.60 -2.04
CA ILE A 633 11.55 24.18 -3.40
C ILE A 633 10.61 23.05 -3.85
N MET A 634 10.37 22.04 -3.01
CA MET A 634 9.43 20.94 -3.29
C MET A 634 8.03 21.46 -3.66
N TYR A 635 7.43 22.32 -2.83
CA TYR A 635 6.11 22.88 -3.14
C TYR A 635 6.12 23.82 -4.35
N SER A 636 7.22 24.56 -4.56
CA SER A 636 7.38 25.38 -5.76
C SER A 636 7.38 24.51 -7.03
N MET A 637 8.07 23.37 -7.02
CA MET A 637 8.04 22.41 -8.12
C MET A 637 6.65 21.80 -8.31
N THR A 638 5.92 21.53 -7.22
CA THR A 638 4.52 21.09 -7.30
C THR A 638 3.65 22.15 -8.01
N ILE A 639 3.83 23.44 -7.72
CA ILE A 639 3.12 24.53 -8.42
C ILE A 639 3.55 24.62 -9.90
N VAL A 640 4.84 24.45 -10.19
CA VAL A 640 5.34 24.39 -11.59
C VAL A 640 4.68 23.25 -12.36
N SER A 641 4.37 22.12 -11.72
CA SER A 641 3.66 21.02 -12.36
C SER A 641 2.29 21.42 -12.91
N TRP A 642 1.62 22.42 -12.31
CA TRP A 642 0.31 22.91 -12.74
C TRP A 642 0.39 23.70 -14.04
N PHE A 643 1.58 24.22 -14.40
CA PHE A 643 1.80 24.79 -15.73
C PHE A 643 1.42 23.78 -16.82
N PHE A 644 1.69 22.49 -16.64
CA PHE A 644 1.39 21.48 -17.64
C PHE A 644 -0.11 21.12 -17.75
N LEU A 645 -0.99 21.64 -16.88
CA LEU A 645 -2.43 21.34 -16.92
C LEU A 645 -3.12 21.82 -18.20
N PHE A 646 -2.54 22.75 -18.97
CA PHE A 646 -3.10 23.12 -20.28
C PHE A 646 -3.06 21.95 -21.28
N LEU A 647 -2.16 20.97 -21.08
CA LEU A 647 -2.05 19.76 -21.89
C LEU A 647 -3.11 18.71 -21.51
N LEU A 648 -3.53 18.65 -20.24
CA LEU A 648 -4.61 17.75 -19.83
C LEU A 648 -5.95 18.28 -20.34
N PRO A 649 -6.80 17.51 -21.05
CA PRO A 649 -8.15 17.96 -21.38
C PRO A 649 -8.99 18.24 -20.12
N PRO A 650 -9.94 19.19 -20.15
CA PRO A 650 -10.73 19.53 -18.96
C PRO A 650 -11.71 18.42 -18.52
N GLN A 651 -12.18 17.58 -19.45
CA GLN A 651 -13.12 16.48 -19.18
C GLN A 651 -13.12 15.45 -20.34
N LYS A 652 -13.88 14.35 -20.17
CA LYS A 652 -14.12 13.25 -21.12
C LYS A 652 -14.61 13.72 -22.49
N GLU A 653 -15.56 14.66 -22.56
CA GLU A 653 -16.14 15.10 -23.83
C GLU A 653 -15.11 15.81 -24.70
N GLU A 654 -14.32 16.70 -24.11
CA GLU A 654 -13.23 17.42 -24.76
C GLU A 654 -12.07 16.47 -25.09
N THR A 655 -11.87 15.41 -24.30
CA THR A 655 -10.93 14.34 -24.64
C THR A 655 -11.38 13.61 -25.91
N GLN A 656 -12.66 13.26 -26.01
CA GLN A 656 -13.24 12.65 -27.22
C GLN A 656 -13.19 13.60 -28.41
N GLU A 657 -13.45 14.89 -28.21
CA GLU A 657 -13.28 15.89 -29.27
C GLU A 657 -11.84 15.95 -29.75
N LEU A 658 -10.87 15.91 -28.83
CA LEU A 658 -9.44 15.88 -29.15
C LEU A 658 -9.05 14.60 -29.89
N VAL A 659 -9.63 13.45 -29.55
CA VAL A 659 -9.40 12.19 -30.28
C VAL A 659 -9.96 12.26 -31.70
N ARG A 660 -11.12 12.89 -31.90
CA ARG A 660 -11.78 12.98 -33.23
C ARG A 660 -11.17 14.05 -34.14
N LYS A 661 -10.81 15.22 -33.58
CA LYS A 661 -10.39 16.41 -34.34
C LYS A 661 -8.91 16.75 -34.18
N GLY A 662 -8.22 16.13 -33.22
CA GLY A 662 -6.81 16.36 -32.97
C GLY A 662 -5.97 15.71 -34.06
N GLY A 663 -5.47 16.53 -34.99
CA GLY A 663 -4.63 16.07 -36.09
C GLY A 663 -3.37 15.31 -35.66
N HIS A 664 -2.55 14.93 -36.64
CA HIS A 664 -1.37 14.09 -36.41
C HIS A 664 -0.07 14.87 -36.66
N SER A 665 0.96 14.59 -35.85
CA SER A 665 2.30 15.12 -36.02
C SER A 665 3.34 14.04 -35.77
N LYS A 666 4.01 13.59 -36.84
CA LYS A 666 5.10 12.60 -36.75
C LYS A 666 6.32 13.14 -35.99
N LEU A 667 6.58 14.45 -36.07
CA LEU A 667 7.68 15.09 -35.36
C LEU A 667 7.45 15.01 -33.84
N ILE A 668 6.27 15.42 -33.36
CA ILE A 668 5.96 15.41 -31.93
C ILE A 668 5.82 13.98 -31.41
N GLY A 669 5.23 13.07 -32.21
CA GLY A 669 5.21 11.64 -31.91
C GLY A 669 6.63 11.05 -31.76
N GLY A 670 7.55 11.43 -32.64
CA GLY A 670 8.97 11.04 -32.55
C GLY A 670 9.69 11.58 -31.32
N VAL A 671 9.49 12.87 -30.99
CA VAL A 671 10.01 13.46 -29.74
C VAL A 671 9.44 12.73 -28.52
N THR A 672 8.15 12.37 -28.56
CA THR A 672 7.47 11.62 -27.50
C THR A 672 8.06 10.24 -27.30
N ALA A 673 8.25 9.49 -28.37
CA ALA A 673 8.92 8.19 -28.30
C ALA A 673 10.35 8.33 -27.75
N PHE A 674 11.10 9.34 -28.22
CA PHE A 674 12.48 9.56 -27.81
C PHE A 674 12.62 9.78 -26.29
N TYR A 675 11.89 10.74 -25.72
CA TYR A 675 12.04 11.00 -24.27
C TYR A 675 11.51 9.85 -23.42
N LEU A 676 10.50 9.09 -23.86
CA LEU A 676 10.03 7.91 -23.13
C LEU A 676 11.03 6.75 -23.18
N ILE A 677 11.67 6.50 -24.32
CA ILE A 677 12.72 5.50 -24.45
C ILE A 677 13.92 5.89 -23.58
N PHE A 678 14.36 7.15 -23.69
CA PHE A 678 15.41 7.70 -22.83
C PHE A 678 15.04 7.54 -21.35
N ALA A 679 13.80 7.87 -20.99
CA ALA A 679 13.37 7.78 -19.60
C ALA A 679 13.31 6.36 -19.06
N THR A 680 12.90 5.40 -19.91
CA THR A 680 12.91 3.98 -19.57
C THR A 680 14.33 3.47 -19.37
N ILE A 681 15.25 3.82 -20.26
CA ILE A 681 16.68 3.45 -20.14
C ILE A 681 17.28 4.06 -18.87
N TRP A 682 17.02 5.33 -18.60
CA TRP A 682 17.48 6.02 -17.40
C TRP A 682 16.95 5.34 -16.13
N SER A 683 15.64 5.05 -16.08
CA SER A 683 15.00 4.33 -14.97
C SER A 683 15.68 2.99 -14.72
N ILE A 684 15.93 2.18 -15.75
CA ILE A 684 16.62 0.90 -15.61
C ILE A 684 18.05 1.11 -15.10
N MET A 685 18.78 2.06 -15.70
CA MET A 685 20.16 2.34 -15.36
C MET A 685 20.30 2.78 -13.90
N THR A 686 19.50 3.75 -13.43
CA THR A 686 19.57 4.25 -12.06
C THR A 686 19.19 3.17 -11.04
N ASN A 687 18.18 2.35 -11.35
CA ASN A 687 17.75 1.26 -10.48
C ASN A 687 18.80 0.15 -10.38
N ILE A 688 19.52 -0.16 -11.46
CA ILE A 688 20.61 -1.14 -11.46
C ILE A 688 21.84 -0.57 -10.74
N MET A 689 22.22 0.69 -11.00
CA MET A 689 23.38 1.32 -10.35
C MET A 689 23.21 1.42 -8.83
N ALA A 690 22.00 1.66 -8.34
CA ALA A 690 21.71 1.70 -6.92
C ALA A 690 21.91 0.34 -6.21
N MET A 691 21.96 -0.76 -6.97
CA MET A 691 22.03 -2.12 -6.43
C MET A 691 23.46 -2.60 -6.17
N PHE A 692 24.43 -2.15 -6.97
CA PHE A 692 25.82 -2.57 -6.82
C PHE A 692 26.57 -1.64 -5.88
N ASP A 693 27.26 -2.20 -4.88
CA ASP A 693 28.03 -1.43 -3.90
C ASP A 693 29.09 -0.52 -4.56
N SER A 694 29.58 -0.88 -5.75
CA SER A 694 30.56 -0.09 -6.51
C SER A 694 29.96 1.16 -7.18
N THR A 695 28.65 1.20 -7.42
CA THR A 695 27.97 2.29 -8.12
C THR A 695 26.90 2.99 -7.29
N SER A 696 26.48 2.41 -6.17
CA SER A 696 25.43 2.94 -5.29
C SER A 696 25.82 4.26 -4.63
N CYS A 697 27.12 4.53 -4.48
CA CYS A 697 27.62 5.79 -3.94
C CYS A 697 27.51 6.94 -4.94
N LEU A 698 27.35 6.69 -6.23
CA LEU A 698 27.28 7.76 -7.23
C LEU A 698 26.04 8.62 -6.99
N MET A 699 26.19 9.95 -7.12
CA MET A 699 25.06 10.89 -6.98
C MET A 699 23.90 10.59 -7.94
N ILE A 700 24.21 10.08 -9.14
CA ILE A 700 23.20 9.67 -10.12
C ILE A 700 22.39 8.43 -9.69
N ALA A 701 22.97 7.56 -8.86
CA ALA A 701 22.32 6.40 -8.25
C ALA A 701 21.68 6.74 -6.89
N GLY A 702 21.80 7.99 -6.48
CA GLY A 702 21.29 8.54 -5.24
C GLY A 702 22.17 8.35 -4.00
N GLY A 703 23.44 8.00 -4.20
CA GLY A 703 24.47 8.03 -3.16
C GLY A 703 25.04 9.43 -2.91
N THR A 704 25.83 9.56 -1.86
CA THR A 704 26.45 10.84 -1.42
C THR A 704 27.69 11.25 -2.21
N GLY A 705 28.02 10.54 -3.28
CA GLY A 705 29.28 10.63 -4.02
C GLY A 705 30.29 9.58 -3.56
N CYS A 706 30.77 8.77 -4.51
CA CYS A 706 32.18 8.45 -4.61
C CYS A 706 32.81 9.53 -5.53
#